data_AF-A0A9R0WGG6-F1
#
_entry.id   AF-A0A9R0WGG6-F1
#
_cell.length_a   1.000
_cell.length_b   1.000
_cell.length_c   1.000
_cell.angle_alpha   90.00
_cell.angle_beta   90.00
_cell.angle_gamma   90.00
#
_symmetry.space_group_name_H-M   'P 1'
#
loop_
_entity.id
_entity.type
_entity.pdbx_description
1 polymer ?
#
loop_
_entity_poly.entity_id
_entity_poly.type
_entity_poly.pdbx_seq_one_letter_code
_entity_poly.pdbx_strand_id
1 'polypeptide(L)'
;MKLRESGVFSGNLGELERKTLKRKKVLATLKVLWSVIEDITKEISPEDAANLISEEMKEVMQKDAARTEDVVAYNIIPLDSLSTTNLIVTFPEVRAAVSSLQYHRDLPRLPTTISVPDARNSDMLDLLHCVFGFQKDNVSNQREHIVHLLANEQSRLGKLPGNEPKIDEGAVHVVFSKSLDNYIKWCNYLPLRPVWNNVESLTKEKKLLYVCLYYLIWGEAANVRFLPEGLCYIFHHLARELEVIMQKQTAEPAGSCISNDGVSFLDQVIYPLYEIVAAEAGNNDNGRAAHSAWRNYDDFNEFFWSEKCFQLGWPWKLSNPFFSKPIRKEQGLISRNHHYGKTSFVEHRTFLHLYHSFHRLWMFLLLMFQGLTIIAFNNGNFDTNTVLELLSLGPTYIIMEFIESVLDILMMYGAYSTSRGSAITRVIWRFCWFTAASLVICYLYIKALQDGVQSAPFKIYVVVISAYAGFQLIISLLMSIPCCRGFTNACYSWSFVRLAKWMHQEHNYVGRGLNERPLDYIKYVAFWLVIFAAKFSFTYFLQIKPLVEPTRLIISFKGLQYQWHDFVSKNNHNAITILFLWAPVASIYLLDIHVFYTIMSAIVGFLLGARDRLGEIRSVEAVHRFFEKFPEVFMDKLHVAVPKRKQLLSSGQNAELNKLDASRFAPFWNEIVKNLREEDYISNTELDLLLMPKNIGGLPIVQWPLFLLASKVFLAKDIAVDCNDSQDELWLRISKDEYMQYAVEECFHSIKYILSSILDKEGHLWVQRIFDGIQESISKNNIQSDIHFSKLPNVIAKLVAVAGILKETESADMKKGAVNAIQDLYEVVHHEVLFVDLSANIDDWSQINRARAEGRLFSNLKWPNEPGLKDMIKRLHSLLTIKESAANVPKNLEASRRLQFFTNSLFMQMPVARPVSEMLSFSVFTPYYSETVLYSIAELQKKNEDGISTLFYLQKIYPDEWKNFLTRINRDENAADTELFSSANDILELRLWASYRGQTLARTVRGMMYYRKALMLQTYLERMHSEGSRICI
;
A
#
# COMPACT_ATOMS: atom_id res chain seq x y z
N MET A 1 -1.74 -31.40 -22.36
CA MET A 1 -2.38 -30.06 -22.34
C MET A 1 -1.90 -29.29 -21.08
N LYS A 2 -0.57 -29.13 -20.93
CA LYS A 2 0.14 -28.51 -19.78
C LYS A 2 1.18 -27.51 -20.31
N LEU A 3 0.77 -26.62 -21.21
CA LEU A 3 1.68 -25.62 -21.78
C LEU A 3 0.98 -24.27 -21.69
N ARG A 4 1.55 -23.38 -20.85
CA ARG A 4 1.15 -22.01 -20.50
C ARG A 4 0.34 -21.80 -19.21
N GLU A 5 0.68 -22.53 -18.15
CA GLU A 5 0.79 -21.88 -16.84
C GLU A 5 2.15 -21.17 -16.81
N SER A 6 2.21 -19.92 -17.26
CA SER A 6 3.39 -19.10 -17.04
C SER A 6 3.54 -18.93 -15.53
N GLY A 7 4.67 -19.35 -14.96
CA GLY A 7 4.99 -19.11 -13.55
C GLY A 7 5.35 -20.33 -12.70
N VAL A 8 5.21 -21.56 -13.19
CA VAL A 8 5.88 -22.68 -12.52
C VAL A 8 7.34 -22.69 -12.98
N PHE A 9 8.26 -22.51 -12.04
CA PHE A 9 9.70 -22.78 -12.17
C PHE A 9 9.92 -24.27 -12.52
N SER A 10 9.52 -24.69 -13.72
CA SER A 10 10.01 -25.93 -14.33
C SER A 10 11.19 -25.53 -15.21
N GLY A 11 12.31 -26.26 -15.08
CA GLY A 11 13.64 -25.96 -15.62
C GLY A 11 13.78 -25.86 -17.15
N ASN A 12 12.70 -25.58 -17.89
CA ASN A 12 12.69 -25.44 -19.35
C ASN A 12 12.48 -23.99 -19.84
N LEU A 13 12.67 -22.98 -18.98
CA LEU A 13 12.57 -21.57 -19.40
C LEU A 13 13.56 -21.25 -20.54
N GLY A 14 14.79 -21.78 -20.47
CA GLY A 14 15.81 -21.56 -21.50
C GLY A 14 15.46 -22.19 -22.87
N GLU A 15 14.65 -23.25 -22.90
CA GLU A 15 14.19 -23.86 -24.16
C GLU A 15 13.07 -23.04 -24.79
N LEU A 16 12.16 -22.50 -23.96
CA LEU A 16 11.08 -21.62 -24.40
C LEU A 16 11.62 -20.26 -24.87
N GLU A 17 12.59 -19.68 -24.16
CA GLU A 17 13.31 -18.48 -24.60
C GLU A 17 14.06 -18.73 -25.90
N ARG A 18 14.79 -19.86 -26.03
CA ARG A 18 15.46 -20.22 -27.30
C ARG A 18 14.46 -20.35 -28.45
N LYS A 19 13.31 -20.99 -28.24
CA LYS A 19 12.27 -21.13 -29.28
C LYS A 19 11.66 -19.78 -29.65
N THR A 20 11.41 -18.91 -28.67
CA THR A 20 10.86 -17.57 -28.88
C THR A 20 11.85 -16.66 -29.59
N LEU A 21 13.13 -16.71 -29.20
CA LEU A 21 14.21 -15.94 -29.79
C LEU A 21 14.54 -16.41 -31.22
N LYS A 22 14.45 -17.72 -31.49
CA LYS A 22 14.49 -18.26 -32.85
C LYS A 22 13.32 -17.75 -33.70
N ARG A 23 12.08 -17.78 -33.18
CA ARG A 23 10.91 -17.23 -33.89
C ARG A 23 11.06 -15.73 -34.17
N LYS A 24 11.50 -14.94 -33.19
CA LYS A 24 11.80 -13.50 -33.37
C LYS A 24 12.83 -13.26 -34.47
N LYS A 25 13.92 -14.04 -34.50
CA LYS A 25 14.94 -13.94 -35.55
C LYS A 25 14.39 -14.29 -36.94
N VAL A 26 13.62 -15.36 -37.06
CA VAL A 26 13.01 -15.78 -38.33
C VAL A 26 12.05 -14.70 -38.85
N LEU A 27 11.17 -14.19 -38.00
CA LEU A 27 10.21 -13.14 -38.36
C LEU A 27 10.88 -11.80 -38.69
N ALA A 28 11.90 -11.39 -37.91
CA ALA A 28 12.70 -10.20 -38.24
C ALA A 28 13.42 -10.34 -39.59
N THR A 29 13.91 -11.54 -39.92
CA THR A 29 14.55 -11.81 -41.22
C THR A 29 13.54 -11.71 -42.36
N LEU A 30 12.31 -12.22 -42.17
CA LEU A 30 11.21 -12.09 -43.13
C LEU A 30 10.80 -10.62 -43.36
N LYS A 31 10.74 -9.80 -42.30
CA LYS A 31 10.45 -8.36 -42.41
C LYS A 31 11.51 -7.61 -43.22
N VAL A 32 12.79 -7.92 -43.02
CA VAL A 32 13.90 -7.34 -43.82
C VAL A 32 13.86 -7.82 -45.26
N LEU A 33 13.57 -9.10 -45.50
CA LEU A 33 13.40 -9.64 -46.85
C LEU A 33 12.26 -8.93 -47.59
N TRP A 34 11.13 -8.69 -46.91
CA TRP A 34 10.01 -7.94 -47.47
C TRP A 34 10.39 -6.50 -47.83
N SER A 35 11.05 -5.76 -46.94
CA SER A 35 11.45 -4.37 -47.24
C SER A 35 12.44 -4.29 -48.41
N VAL A 36 13.39 -5.22 -48.48
CA VAL A 36 14.35 -5.30 -49.59
C VAL A 36 13.64 -5.62 -50.89
N ILE A 37 12.66 -6.54 -50.87
CA ILE A 37 11.84 -6.85 -52.03
C ILE A 37 11.02 -5.62 -52.45
N GLU A 38 10.38 -4.90 -51.52
CA GLU A 38 9.59 -3.71 -51.82
C GLU A 38 10.43 -2.61 -52.49
N ASP A 39 11.64 -2.38 -52.00
CA ASP A 39 12.57 -1.40 -52.57
C ASP A 39 13.07 -1.82 -53.96
N ILE A 40 13.37 -3.11 -54.16
CA ILE A 40 13.72 -3.64 -55.50
C ILE A 40 12.52 -3.53 -56.47
N THR A 41 11.29 -3.69 -55.97
CA THR A 41 10.08 -3.62 -56.80
C THR A 41 9.77 -2.18 -57.24
N LYS A 42 10.21 -1.16 -56.48
CA LYS A 42 10.08 0.27 -56.86
C LYS A 42 11.01 0.67 -58.00
N GLU A 43 12.10 -0.08 -58.23
CA GLU A 43 13.11 0.21 -59.26
C GLU A 43 12.79 -0.46 -60.62
N ILE A 44 11.77 -1.31 -60.71
CA ILE A 44 11.41 -2.10 -61.90
C ILE A 44 10.09 -1.62 -62.51
N SER A 45 9.88 -1.84 -63.82
CA SER A 45 8.61 -1.54 -64.50
C SER A 45 7.45 -2.38 -63.90
N PRO A 46 6.22 -1.84 -63.78
CA PRO A 46 5.11 -2.55 -63.13
C PRO A 46 4.71 -3.87 -63.81
N GLU A 47 4.99 -4.03 -65.11
CA GLU A 47 4.72 -5.26 -65.87
C GLU A 47 5.76 -6.35 -65.58
N ASP A 48 7.03 -5.99 -65.39
CA ASP A 48 8.11 -6.93 -65.04
C ASP A 48 8.06 -7.33 -63.56
N ALA A 49 7.64 -6.41 -62.69
CA ALA A 49 7.42 -6.66 -61.26
C ALA A 49 6.31 -7.69 -60.99
N ALA A 50 5.24 -7.69 -61.80
CA ALA A 50 4.13 -8.65 -61.70
C ALA A 50 4.54 -10.08 -62.12
N ASN A 51 5.55 -10.22 -62.97
CA ASN A 51 6.08 -11.52 -63.41
C ASN A 51 7.06 -12.16 -62.41
N LEU A 52 7.69 -11.36 -61.54
CA LEU A 52 8.70 -11.82 -60.57
C LEU A 52 8.11 -12.23 -59.21
N ILE A 53 6.99 -11.62 -58.81
CA ILE A 53 6.33 -11.89 -57.52
C ILE A 53 4.82 -11.91 -57.75
N SER A 54 4.19 -13.08 -57.56
CA SER A 54 2.73 -13.18 -57.65
C SER A 54 2.07 -12.33 -56.55
N GLU A 55 0.91 -11.74 -56.85
CA GLU A 55 0.14 -10.97 -55.87
C GLU A 55 -0.22 -11.81 -54.62
N GLU A 56 -0.43 -13.12 -54.79
CA GLU A 56 -0.59 -14.06 -53.67
C GLU A 56 0.65 -14.12 -52.78
N MET A 57 1.85 -14.12 -53.36
CA MET A 57 3.09 -14.14 -52.59
C MET A 57 3.33 -12.82 -51.86
N LYS A 58 2.95 -11.68 -52.46
CA LYS A 58 2.94 -10.38 -51.76
C LYS A 58 1.98 -10.38 -50.57
N GLU A 59 0.75 -10.87 -50.75
CA GLU A 59 -0.21 -10.96 -49.66
C GLU A 59 0.28 -11.87 -48.52
N VAL A 60 0.87 -13.02 -48.85
CA VAL A 60 1.40 -13.97 -47.85
C VAL A 60 2.57 -13.35 -47.10
N MET A 61 3.49 -12.68 -47.79
CA MET A 61 4.63 -12.02 -47.15
C MET A 61 4.23 -10.81 -46.31
N GLN A 62 3.23 -10.02 -46.73
CA GLN A 62 2.65 -8.97 -45.90
C GLN A 62 1.95 -9.53 -44.66
N LYS A 63 1.16 -10.62 -44.80
CA LYS A 63 0.53 -11.32 -43.68
C LYS A 63 1.57 -11.87 -42.69
N ASP A 64 2.69 -12.41 -43.17
CA ASP A 64 3.76 -12.92 -42.32
C ASP A 64 4.66 -11.82 -41.73
N ALA A 65 4.83 -10.68 -42.41
CA ALA A 65 5.49 -9.49 -41.87
C ALA A 65 4.65 -8.84 -40.76
N ALA A 66 3.33 -8.76 -40.91
CA ALA A 66 2.41 -8.30 -39.86
C ALA A 66 2.48 -9.18 -38.60
N ARG A 67 2.65 -10.50 -38.77
CA ARG A 67 2.92 -11.45 -37.66
C ARG A 67 4.24 -11.19 -36.91
N THR A 68 5.12 -10.34 -37.42
CA THR A 68 6.38 -9.95 -36.75
C THR A 68 6.15 -8.87 -35.69
N GLU A 69 5.17 -7.98 -35.90
CA GLU A 69 4.75 -6.96 -34.93
C GLU A 69 3.98 -7.59 -33.76
N ASP A 70 3.31 -8.72 -34.00
CA ASP A 70 2.66 -9.56 -32.98
C ASP A 70 3.61 -10.12 -31.90
N VAL A 71 4.94 -10.09 -32.10
CA VAL A 71 5.94 -10.64 -31.16
C VAL A 71 6.49 -9.59 -30.18
N VAL A 72 6.09 -8.33 -30.32
CA VAL A 72 6.46 -7.22 -29.44
C VAL A 72 5.22 -6.71 -28.70
N ALA A 73 4.54 -7.59 -27.98
CA ALA A 73 3.34 -7.19 -27.25
C ALA A 73 3.72 -6.46 -25.95
N TYR A 74 3.72 -5.12 -25.99
CA TYR A 74 3.56 -4.30 -24.79
C TYR A 74 2.17 -4.53 -24.14
N ASN A 75 1.20 -4.99 -24.94
CA ASN A 75 -0.18 -5.27 -24.54
C ASN A 75 -0.36 -6.72 -24.06
N ILE A 76 -1.03 -6.89 -22.92
CA ILE A 76 -1.29 -8.17 -22.23
C ILE A 76 -2.42 -8.94 -22.93
N ILE A 77 -3.41 -8.24 -23.47
CA ILE A 77 -4.53 -8.75 -24.26
C ILE A 77 -4.28 -8.42 -25.73
N PRO A 78 -3.81 -9.37 -26.55
CA PRO A 78 -3.49 -9.11 -27.94
C PRO A 78 -4.76 -9.14 -28.81
N LEU A 79 -5.52 -8.03 -28.80
CA LEU A 79 -6.79 -7.89 -29.53
C LEU A 79 -6.60 -7.78 -31.05
N ASP A 80 -5.44 -7.33 -31.50
CA ASP A 80 -5.12 -7.09 -32.92
C ASP A 80 -4.38 -8.28 -33.58
N SER A 81 -4.01 -9.32 -32.82
CA SER A 81 -3.31 -10.50 -33.36
C SER A 81 -4.24 -11.71 -33.49
N LEU A 82 -4.04 -12.51 -34.54
CA LEU A 82 -4.76 -13.78 -34.77
C LEU A 82 -4.35 -14.91 -33.81
N SER A 83 -3.43 -14.68 -32.86
CA SER A 83 -2.86 -15.75 -32.06
C SER A 83 -3.84 -16.23 -30.97
N THR A 84 -4.47 -17.38 -31.22
CA THR A 84 -5.35 -18.16 -30.30
C THR A 84 -4.66 -18.66 -29.01
N THR A 85 -3.46 -18.18 -28.72
CA THR A 85 -2.60 -18.75 -27.68
C THR A 85 -2.71 -18.06 -26.31
N ASN A 86 -3.40 -16.92 -26.22
CA ASN A 86 -3.57 -16.19 -24.97
C ASN A 86 -4.92 -16.53 -24.31
N LEU A 87 -4.86 -17.30 -23.21
CA LEU A 87 -6.03 -17.75 -22.46
C LEU A 87 -6.85 -16.58 -21.87
N ILE A 88 -6.26 -15.40 -21.71
CA ILE A 88 -6.95 -14.24 -21.13
C ILE A 88 -8.16 -13.81 -21.97
N VAL A 89 -8.07 -13.91 -23.30
CA VAL A 89 -9.17 -13.56 -24.21
C VAL A 89 -10.36 -14.52 -24.08
N THR A 90 -10.17 -15.69 -23.45
CA THR A 90 -11.25 -16.68 -23.24
C THR A 90 -12.11 -16.38 -22.02
N PHE A 91 -11.66 -15.52 -21.10
CA PHE A 91 -12.44 -15.18 -19.91
C PHE A 91 -13.77 -14.51 -20.30
N PRO A 92 -14.90 -14.92 -19.68
CA PRO A 92 -16.22 -14.42 -20.07
C PRO A 92 -16.34 -12.91 -19.88
N GLU A 93 -15.71 -12.33 -18.86
CA GLU A 93 -15.70 -10.89 -18.58
C GLU A 93 -14.94 -10.10 -19.64
N VAL A 94 -13.81 -10.65 -20.13
CA VAL A 94 -13.03 -10.04 -21.21
C VAL A 94 -13.78 -10.11 -22.52
N ARG A 95 -14.38 -11.27 -22.85
CA ARG A 95 -15.24 -11.42 -24.04
C ARG A 95 -16.43 -10.46 -24.01
N ALA A 96 -17.06 -10.32 -22.84
CA ALA A 96 -18.15 -9.39 -22.64
C ALA A 96 -17.72 -7.93 -22.85
N ALA A 97 -16.59 -7.52 -22.29
CA ALA A 97 -16.04 -6.18 -22.47
C ALA A 97 -15.70 -5.89 -23.93
N VAL A 98 -15.02 -6.81 -24.63
CA VAL A 98 -14.72 -6.68 -26.06
C VAL A 98 -15.99 -6.57 -26.89
N SER A 99 -16.99 -7.42 -26.63
CA SER A 99 -18.28 -7.36 -27.34
C SER A 99 -19.02 -6.03 -27.14
N SER A 100 -18.86 -5.40 -25.98
CA SER A 100 -19.54 -4.14 -25.65
C SER A 100 -18.97 -2.92 -26.35
N LEU A 101 -17.71 -3.01 -26.82
CA LEU A 101 -17.05 -1.95 -27.58
C LEU A 101 -17.28 -2.07 -29.09
N GLN A 102 -17.82 -3.21 -29.56
CA GLN A 102 -18.07 -3.43 -30.98
C GLN A 102 -19.01 -2.39 -31.56
N TYR A 103 -18.78 -2.12 -32.85
CA TYR A 103 -19.53 -1.12 -33.60
C TYR A 103 -21.02 -1.47 -33.68
N HIS A 104 -21.90 -0.55 -33.25
CA HIS A 104 -23.36 -0.73 -33.28
C HIS A 104 -24.03 0.03 -34.44
N ARG A 105 -25.26 -0.35 -34.77
CA ARG A 105 -26.00 0.19 -35.93
C ARG A 105 -26.32 1.69 -35.84
N ASP A 106 -26.31 2.25 -34.65
CA ASP A 106 -26.60 3.67 -34.41
C ASP A 106 -25.36 4.58 -34.51
N LEU A 107 -24.18 4.03 -34.83
CA LEU A 107 -22.97 4.80 -35.11
C LEU A 107 -22.85 5.21 -36.58
N PRO A 108 -22.24 6.36 -36.89
CA PRO A 108 -22.09 6.88 -38.25
C PRO A 108 -21.04 6.09 -39.04
N ARG A 109 -21.41 5.54 -40.20
CA ARG A 109 -20.60 4.58 -40.97
C ARG A 109 -19.16 5.03 -41.15
N LEU A 110 -18.22 4.13 -40.88
CA LEU A 110 -16.79 4.36 -41.10
C LEU A 110 -16.48 4.50 -42.61
N PRO A 111 -15.62 5.46 -43.00
CA PRO A 111 -15.10 5.54 -44.36
C PRO A 111 -14.36 4.26 -44.77
N THR A 112 -14.47 3.87 -46.04
CA THR A 112 -13.78 2.69 -46.61
C THR A 112 -12.26 2.82 -46.68
N THR A 113 -11.72 4.01 -46.38
CA THR A 113 -10.29 4.31 -46.37
C THR A 113 -9.57 3.86 -45.09
N ILE A 114 -10.30 3.43 -44.06
CA ILE A 114 -9.71 2.99 -42.78
C ILE A 114 -9.51 1.47 -42.78
N SER A 115 -8.26 1.03 -42.69
CA SER A 115 -7.89 -0.37 -42.55
C SER A 115 -8.00 -0.83 -41.10
N VAL A 116 -8.97 -1.70 -40.80
CA VAL A 116 -9.06 -2.41 -39.51
C VAL A 116 -8.36 -3.77 -39.65
N PRO A 117 -7.57 -4.22 -38.66
CA PRO A 117 -6.93 -5.54 -38.73
C PRO A 117 -7.93 -6.70 -38.87
N ASP A 118 -7.64 -7.68 -39.72
CA ASP A 118 -8.48 -8.87 -39.97
C ASP A 118 -8.79 -9.70 -38.71
N ALA A 119 -7.98 -9.55 -37.65
CA ALA A 119 -8.12 -10.29 -36.40
C ALA A 119 -9.37 -9.90 -35.58
N ARG A 120 -9.96 -8.72 -35.84
CA ARG A 120 -11.07 -8.18 -35.04
C ARG A 120 -12.09 -7.41 -35.87
N ASN A 121 -13.29 -7.26 -35.31
CA ASN A 121 -14.29 -6.37 -35.85
C ASN A 121 -13.97 -4.90 -35.51
N SER A 122 -14.52 -3.98 -36.30
CA SER A 122 -14.49 -2.54 -36.02
C SER A 122 -15.16 -2.23 -34.68
N ASP A 123 -14.62 -1.24 -33.95
CA ASP A 123 -15.10 -0.83 -32.63
C ASP A 123 -15.30 0.69 -32.52
N MET A 124 -15.80 1.15 -31.36
CA MET A 124 -16.00 2.57 -31.06
C MET A 124 -14.70 3.40 -31.08
N LEU A 125 -13.55 2.79 -30.79
CA LEU A 125 -12.27 3.50 -30.79
C LEU A 125 -11.76 3.74 -32.21
N ASP A 126 -12.06 2.85 -33.15
CA ASP A 126 -11.79 3.07 -34.58
C ASP A 126 -12.57 4.28 -35.11
N LEU A 127 -13.81 4.47 -34.63
CA LEU A 127 -14.60 5.67 -34.93
C LEU A 127 -13.94 6.93 -34.35
N LEU A 128 -13.50 6.90 -33.10
CA LEU A 128 -12.85 8.05 -32.47
C LEU A 128 -11.50 8.37 -33.12
N HIS A 129 -10.77 7.36 -33.56
CA HIS A 129 -9.56 7.52 -34.38
C HIS A 129 -9.88 8.21 -35.72
N CYS A 130 -10.93 7.77 -36.42
CA CYS A 130 -11.40 8.40 -37.65
C CYS A 130 -11.77 9.89 -37.45
N VAL A 131 -12.47 10.19 -36.36
CA VAL A 131 -13.05 11.52 -36.13
C VAL A 131 -11.98 12.52 -35.65
N PHE A 132 -11.11 12.13 -34.73
CA PHE A 132 -10.18 13.06 -34.08
C PHE A 132 -8.71 12.86 -34.48
N GLY A 133 -8.36 11.77 -35.18
CA GLY A 133 -7.00 11.53 -35.63
C GLY A 133 -6.02 11.22 -34.49
N PHE A 134 -6.45 10.44 -33.49
CA PHE A 134 -5.58 9.93 -32.41
C PHE A 134 -4.46 9.01 -32.93
N GLN A 135 -3.35 8.90 -32.23
CA GLN A 135 -2.25 7.98 -32.57
C GLN A 135 -2.70 6.51 -32.54
N LYS A 136 -2.30 5.70 -33.53
CA LYS A 136 -2.66 4.27 -33.63
C LYS A 136 -2.25 3.46 -32.40
N ASP A 137 -1.04 3.72 -31.87
CA ASP A 137 -0.54 3.03 -30.68
C ASP A 137 -1.32 3.44 -29.42
N ASN A 138 -1.68 4.73 -29.29
CA ASN A 138 -2.53 5.19 -28.20
C ASN A 138 -3.91 4.51 -28.24
N VAL A 139 -4.52 4.44 -29.42
CA VAL A 139 -5.81 3.76 -29.63
C VAL A 139 -5.74 2.30 -29.21
N SER A 140 -4.68 1.59 -29.63
CA SER A 140 -4.48 0.18 -29.30
C SER A 140 -4.27 -0.04 -27.79
N ASN A 141 -3.49 0.82 -27.13
CA ASN A 141 -3.23 0.75 -25.69
C ASN A 141 -4.47 1.10 -24.86
N GLN A 142 -5.23 2.14 -25.24
CA GLN A 142 -6.45 2.52 -24.51
C GLN A 142 -7.59 1.52 -24.74
N ARG A 143 -7.65 0.85 -25.90
CA ARG A 143 -8.58 -0.25 -26.15
C ARG A 143 -8.41 -1.35 -25.10
N GLU A 144 -7.17 -1.82 -24.93
CA GLU A 144 -6.86 -2.81 -23.90
C GLU A 144 -7.17 -2.29 -22.49
N HIS A 145 -6.76 -1.06 -22.17
CA HIS A 145 -6.98 -0.46 -20.86
C HIS A 145 -8.47 -0.42 -20.49
N ILE A 146 -9.34 -0.01 -21.41
CA ILE A 146 -10.79 0.05 -21.19
C ILE A 146 -11.37 -1.36 -21.03
N VAL A 147 -10.92 -2.33 -21.84
CA VAL A 147 -11.31 -3.74 -21.68
C VAL A 147 -10.96 -4.24 -20.29
N HIS A 148 -9.77 -3.91 -19.76
CA HIS A 148 -9.40 -4.26 -18.40
C HIS A 148 -10.29 -3.59 -17.35
N LEU A 149 -10.54 -2.28 -17.44
CA LEU A 149 -11.40 -1.57 -16.49
C LEU A 149 -12.81 -2.19 -16.42
N LEU A 150 -13.38 -2.49 -17.58
CA LEU A 150 -14.70 -3.10 -17.71
C LEU A 150 -14.73 -4.54 -17.19
N ALA A 151 -13.78 -5.38 -17.61
CA ALA A 151 -13.69 -6.77 -17.15
C ALA A 151 -13.49 -6.84 -15.63
N ASN A 152 -12.65 -5.96 -15.07
CA ASN A 152 -12.40 -5.90 -13.64
C ASN A 152 -13.62 -5.46 -12.83
N GLU A 153 -14.36 -4.43 -13.26
CA GLU A 153 -15.61 -4.05 -12.60
C GLU A 153 -16.67 -5.14 -12.74
N GLN A 154 -16.74 -5.82 -13.89
CA GLN A 154 -17.64 -6.95 -14.08
C GLN A 154 -17.33 -8.10 -13.11
N SER A 155 -16.05 -8.48 -12.97
CA SER A 155 -15.64 -9.54 -12.03
C SER A 155 -16.05 -9.21 -10.59
N ARG A 156 -16.04 -7.93 -10.20
CA ARG A 156 -16.48 -7.46 -8.88
C ARG A 156 -18.00 -7.48 -8.66
N LEU A 157 -18.79 -7.39 -9.73
CA LEU A 157 -20.25 -7.47 -9.64
C LEU A 157 -20.75 -8.92 -9.59
N GLY A 158 -19.98 -9.85 -10.16
CA GLY A 158 -20.25 -11.29 -10.11
C GLY A 158 -20.29 -11.95 -11.48
N LYS A 159 -20.68 -13.23 -11.48
CA LYS A 159 -20.68 -14.08 -12.69
C LYS A 159 -21.73 -13.63 -13.70
N LEU A 160 -21.34 -13.60 -14.96
CA LEU A 160 -22.23 -13.29 -16.08
C LEU A 160 -23.22 -14.44 -16.35
N PRO A 161 -24.53 -14.17 -16.45
CA PRO A 161 -25.52 -15.19 -16.82
C PRO A 161 -25.56 -15.43 -18.34
N GLY A 162 -25.61 -16.71 -18.76
CA GLY A 162 -25.85 -17.11 -20.15
C GLY A 162 -24.62 -17.64 -20.92
N ASN A 163 -24.85 -18.18 -22.12
CA ASN A 163 -23.82 -18.74 -23.01
C ASN A 163 -23.02 -17.68 -23.78
N GLU A 164 -23.61 -16.49 -24.01
CA GLU A 164 -22.93 -15.32 -24.57
C GLU A 164 -22.78 -14.26 -23.47
N PRO A 165 -21.55 -14.04 -22.95
CA PRO A 165 -21.35 -13.15 -21.82
C PRO A 165 -21.55 -11.69 -22.26
N LYS A 166 -22.57 -11.02 -21.72
CA LYS A 166 -22.84 -9.58 -21.93
C LYS A 166 -22.52 -8.80 -20.67
N ILE A 167 -21.77 -7.71 -20.80
CA ILE A 167 -21.38 -6.91 -19.62
C ILE A 167 -22.58 -6.22 -18.97
N ASP A 168 -22.63 -6.24 -17.65
CA ASP A 168 -23.67 -5.62 -16.82
C ASP A 168 -23.65 -4.08 -16.95
N GLU A 169 -24.82 -3.45 -16.99
CA GLU A 169 -24.93 -2.00 -17.09
C GLU A 169 -24.38 -1.28 -15.85
N GLY A 170 -24.48 -1.91 -14.68
CA GLY A 170 -23.90 -1.43 -13.44
C GLY A 170 -22.37 -1.29 -13.54
N ALA A 171 -21.69 -2.24 -14.19
CA ALA A 171 -20.23 -2.16 -14.38
C ALA A 171 -19.86 -0.96 -15.25
N VAL A 172 -20.58 -0.77 -16.36
CA VAL A 172 -20.38 0.37 -17.26
C VAL A 172 -20.66 1.68 -16.53
N HIS A 173 -21.73 1.76 -15.74
CA HIS A 173 -22.05 2.96 -14.99
C HIS A 173 -20.98 3.31 -13.95
N VAL A 174 -20.42 2.32 -13.25
CA VAL A 174 -19.32 2.54 -12.29
C VAL A 174 -18.07 3.07 -13.00
N VAL A 175 -17.66 2.47 -14.13
CA VAL A 175 -16.50 2.95 -14.90
C VAL A 175 -16.73 4.37 -15.41
N PHE A 176 -17.92 4.65 -15.96
CA PHE A 176 -18.32 5.97 -16.45
C PHE A 176 -18.23 7.03 -15.34
N SER A 177 -18.91 6.78 -14.21
CA SER A 177 -18.99 7.72 -13.10
C SER A 177 -17.61 7.97 -12.48
N LYS A 178 -16.75 6.94 -12.35
CA LYS A 178 -15.37 7.11 -11.85
C LYS A 178 -14.49 7.89 -12.82
N SER A 179 -14.58 7.59 -14.12
CA SER A 179 -13.68 8.20 -15.12
C SER A 179 -14.00 9.69 -15.34
N LEU A 180 -15.28 10.07 -15.26
CA LEU A 180 -15.74 11.44 -15.53
C LEU A 180 -16.14 12.23 -14.27
N ASP A 181 -15.84 11.72 -13.07
CA ASP A 181 -16.14 12.39 -11.79
C ASP A 181 -15.53 13.81 -11.75
N ASN A 182 -14.27 13.95 -12.16
CA ASN A 182 -13.59 15.25 -12.23
C ASN A 182 -14.29 16.21 -13.19
N TYR A 183 -14.75 15.72 -14.33
CA TYR A 183 -15.48 16.54 -15.30
C TYR A 183 -16.84 17.00 -14.76
N ILE A 184 -17.58 16.11 -14.07
CA ILE A 184 -18.86 16.44 -13.42
C ILE A 184 -18.63 17.51 -12.34
N LYS A 185 -17.58 17.34 -11.50
CA LYS A 185 -17.21 18.32 -10.47
C LYS A 185 -16.80 19.67 -11.07
N TRP A 186 -16.04 19.67 -12.15
CA TRP A 186 -15.64 20.88 -12.87
C TRP A 186 -16.86 21.61 -13.46
N CYS A 187 -17.79 20.89 -14.09
CA CYS A 187 -19.04 21.48 -14.59
C CYS A 187 -19.87 22.09 -13.47
N ASN A 188 -20.03 21.39 -12.33
CA ASN A 188 -20.75 21.89 -11.17
C ASN A 188 -20.08 23.13 -10.55
N TYR A 189 -18.75 23.25 -10.64
CA TYR A 189 -18.02 24.41 -10.14
C TYR A 189 -18.21 25.66 -11.01
N LEU A 190 -18.20 25.50 -12.34
CA LEU A 190 -18.37 26.58 -13.33
C LEU A 190 -19.85 26.84 -13.71
N PRO A 191 -20.81 26.49 -12.83
CA PRO A 191 -22.22 26.21 -13.16
C PRO A 191 -22.56 25.83 -14.62
N LEU A 192 -21.75 24.97 -15.25
CA LEU A 192 -21.98 24.49 -16.62
C LEU A 192 -22.91 23.29 -16.62
N ARG A 193 -23.70 23.17 -17.69
CA ARG A 193 -24.40 21.91 -17.98
C ARG A 193 -23.41 20.91 -18.57
N PRO A 194 -23.31 19.67 -18.03
CA PRO A 194 -22.58 18.59 -18.68
C PRO A 194 -23.06 18.38 -20.13
N VAL A 195 -22.26 17.67 -20.95
CA VAL A 195 -22.63 17.43 -22.37
C VAL A 195 -23.92 16.61 -22.46
N TRP A 196 -24.19 15.78 -21.46
CA TRP A 196 -25.43 15.03 -21.32
C TRP A 196 -26.44 15.73 -20.39
N ASN A 197 -27.73 15.61 -20.72
CA ASN A 197 -28.82 16.22 -19.95
C ASN A 197 -29.10 15.47 -18.62
N ASN A 198 -29.24 14.13 -18.68
CA ASN A 198 -29.43 13.27 -17.51
C ASN A 198 -28.57 12.01 -17.64
N VAL A 199 -27.94 11.60 -16.54
CA VAL A 199 -27.08 10.40 -16.46
C VAL A 199 -27.91 9.11 -16.58
N GLU A 200 -29.15 9.14 -16.11
CA GLU A 200 -30.07 7.98 -16.16
C GLU A 200 -30.64 7.75 -17.56
N SER A 201 -30.73 8.79 -18.40
CA SER A 201 -31.22 8.67 -19.79
C SER A 201 -30.13 8.28 -20.79
N LEU A 202 -28.87 8.17 -20.36
CA LEU A 202 -27.76 7.79 -21.22
C LEU A 202 -27.72 6.27 -21.42
N THR A 203 -27.78 5.85 -22.69
CA THR A 203 -27.58 4.43 -23.06
C THR A 203 -26.18 3.95 -22.68
N LYS A 204 -26.03 2.64 -22.52
CA LYS A 204 -24.77 1.98 -22.19
C LYS A 204 -23.67 2.33 -23.21
N GLU A 205 -24.02 2.34 -24.49
CA GLU A 205 -23.12 2.59 -25.62
C GLU A 205 -22.58 4.02 -25.58
N LYS A 206 -23.45 5.01 -25.31
CA LYS A 206 -23.01 6.42 -25.16
C LYS A 206 -22.09 6.63 -23.96
N LYS A 207 -22.36 5.94 -22.83
CA LYS A 207 -21.47 5.97 -21.66
C LYS A 207 -20.09 5.44 -22.02
N LEU A 208 -20.02 4.31 -22.72
CA LEU A 208 -18.75 3.73 -23.19
C LEU A 208 -18.03 4.64 -24.18
N LEU A 209 -18.75 5.27 -25.11
CA LEU A 209 -18.17 6.18 -26.09
C LEU A 209 -17.48 7.38 -25.43
N TYR A 210 -18.13 8.01 -24.44
CA TYR A 210 -17.51 9.11 -23.68
C TYR A 210 -16.31 8.66 -22.84
N VAL A 211 -16.38 7.46 -22.26
CA VAL A 211 -15.23 6.86 -21.55
C VAL A 211 -14.05 6.65 -22.52
N CYS A 212 -14.31 6.11 -23.70
CA CYS A 212 -13.30 5.92 -24.74
C CYS A 212 -12.67 7.24 -25.15
N LEU A 213 -13.48 8.26 -25.42
CA LEU A 213 -12.98 9.60 -25.79
C LEU A 213 -12.10 10.19 -24.68
N TYR A 214 -12.54 10.11 -23.43
CA TYR A 214 -11.76 10.64 -22.30
C TYR A 214 -10.40 9.96 -22.15
N TYR A 215 -10.34 8.63 -22.24
CA TYR A 215 -9.07 7.91 -22.13
C TYR A 215 -8.16 8.09 -23.35
N LEU A 216 -8.69 8.31 -24.55
CA LEU A 216 -7.89 8.66 -25.72
C LEU A 216 -7.26 10.06 -25.57
N ILE A 217 -8.04 11.05 -25.14
CA ILE A 217 -7.55 12.39 -24.78
C ILE A 217 -6.46 12.28 -23.71
N TRP A 218 -6.74 11.54 -22.64
CA TRP A 218 -5.77 11.32 -21.56
C TRP A 218 -4.51 10.65 -22.12
N GLY A 219 -4.65 9.62 -22.95
CA GLY A 219 -3.58 8.87 -23.59
C GLY A 219 -2.58 9.73 -24.37
N GLU A 220 -3.03 10.79 -25.05
CA GLU A 220 -2.15 11.68 -25.83
C GLU A 220 -1.76 12.98 -25.11
N ALA A 221 -2.36 13.29 -23.95
CA ALA A 221 -2.08 14.54 -23.24
C ALA A 221 -0.65 14.68 -22.66
N ALA A 222 0.16 13.61 -22.61
CA ALA A 222 1.55 13.66 -22.09
C ALA A 222 1.68 14.44 -20.76
N ASN A 223 2.52 15.48 -20.70
CA ASN A 223 2.69 16.33 -19.51
C ASN A 223 1.46 17.21 -19.20
N VAL A 224 0.59 17.48 -20.18
CA VAL A 224 -0.67 18.22 -19.98
C VAL A 224 -1.64 17.43 -19.10
N ARG A 225 -1.42 16.13 -18.87
CA ARG A 225 -2.21 15.32 -17.92
C ARG A 225 -2.23 15.88 -16.49
N PHE A 226 -1.21 16.65 -16.11
CA PHE A 226 -1.15 17.32 -14.81
C PHE A 226 -2.03 18.58 -14.73
N LEU A 227 -2.75 18.93 -15.80
CA LEU A 227 -3.76 20.00 -15.86
C LEU A 227 -5.17 19.38 -15.98
N PRO A 228 -5.72 18.76 -14.92
CA PRO A 228 -6.97 18.02 -14.99
C PRO A 228 -8.17 18.88 -15.43
N GLU A 229 -8.23 20.16 -15.04
CA GLU A 229 -9.30 21.05 -15.51
C GLU A 229 -9.11 21.47 -16.97
N GLY A 230 -7.86 21.58 -17.42
CA GLY A 230 -7.54 21.74 -18.85
C GLY A 230 -8.02 20.54 -19.67
N LEU A 231 -7.85 19.31 -19.16
CA LEU A 231 -8.42 18.12 -19.79
C LEU A 231 -9.95 18.13 -19.78
N CYS A 232 -10.58 18.58 -18.70
CA CYS A 232 -12.04 18.71 -18.62
C CYS A 232 -12.57 19.68 -19.67
N TYR A 233 -11.88 20.81 -19.90
CA TYR A 233 -12.19 21.76 -20.95
C TYR A 233 -12.08 21.13 -22.35
N ILE A 234 -10.98 20.44 -22.64
CA ILE A 234 -10.77 19.74 -23.93
C ILE A 234 -11.86 18.68 -24.15
N PHE A 235 -12.14 17.85 -23.14
CA PHE A 235 -13.20 16.85 -23.20
C PHE A 235 -14.58 17.47 -23.42
N HIS A 236 -14.90 18.57 -22.74
CA HIS A 236 -16.20 19.27 -22.86
C HIS A 236 -16.50 19.67 -24.30
N HIS A 237 -15.50 20.20 -25.01
CA HIS A 237 -15.66 20.64 -26.39
C HIS A 237 -15.65 19.48 -27.37
N LEU A 238 -14.73 18.52 -27.23
CA LEU A 238 -14.66 17.35 -28.11
C LEU A 238 -15.92 16.47 -27.99
N ALA A 239 -16.46 16.28 -26.80
CA ALA A 239 -17.68 15.52 -26.61
C ALA A 239 -18.91 16.21 -27.26
N ARG A 240 -18.94 17.55 -27.31
CA ARG A 240 -19.97 18.31 -28.05
C ARG A 240 -19.83 18.17 -29.55
N GLU A 241 -18.60 18.23 -30.07
CA GLU A 241 -18.34 17.98 -31.50
C GLU A 241 -18.72 16.55 -31.88
N LEU A 242 -18.41 15.58 -31.02
CA LEU A 242 -18.80 14.18 -31.23
C LEU A 242 -20.32 14.02 -31.34
N GLU A 243 -21.11 14.65 -30.46
CA GLU A 243 -22.58 14.58 -30.55
C GLU A 243 -23.14 15.15 -31.86
N VAL A 244 -22.50 16.17 -32.43
CA VAL A 244 -22.88 16.71 -33.75
C VAL A 244 -22.52 15.71 -34.85
N ILE A 245 -21.37 15.06 -34.77
CA ILE A 245 -20.91 14.07 -35.76
C ILE A 245 -21.76 12.79 -35.69
N MET A 246 -22.19 12.38 -34.50
CA MET A 246 -23.09 11.25 -34.30
C MET A 246 -24.46 11.43 -34.96
N GLN A 247 -24.87 12.66 -35.29
CA GLN A 247 -26.12 12.93 -36.02
C GLN A 247 -25.97 12.75 -37.54
N LYS A 248 -24.74 12.63 -38.06
CA LYS A 248 -24.47 12.42 -39.49
C LYS A 248 -24.54 10.94 -39.86
N GLN A 249 -24.70 10.63 -41.15
CA GLN A 249 -24.74 9.25 -41.63
C GLN A 249 -23.35 8.62 -41.79
N THR A 250 -22.33 9.43 -42.08
CA THR A 250 -20.94 9.03 -42.27
C THR A 250 -20.04 9.77 -41.29
N ALA A 251 -19.04 9.06 -40.74
CA ALA A 251 -18.06 9.67 -39.86
C ALA A 251 -17.13 10.59 -40.67
N GLU A 252 -17.03 11.85 -40.24
CA GLU A 252 -16.17 12.86 -40.84
C GLU A 252 -15.15 13.34 -39.81
N PRO A 253 -13.93 13.74 -40.22
CA PRO A 253 -12.96 14.37 -39.33
C PRO A 253 -13.55 15.61 -38.65
N ALA A 254 -13.29 15.76 -37.35
CA ALA A 254 -13.74 16.90 -36.57
C ALA A 254 -13.04 18.18 -37.04
N GLY A 255 -13.78 19.29 -37.09
CA GLY A 255 -13.25 20.59 -37.53
C GLY A 255 -12.10 21.12 -36.66
N SER A 256 -11.99 20.64 -35.41
CA SER A 256 -10.89 20.94 -34.50
C SER A 256 -9.61 20.16 -34.77
N CYS A 257 -9.68 19.08 -35.55
CA CYS A 257 -8.60 18.11 -35.75
C CYS A 257 -8.40 17.82 -37.25
N ILE A 258 -8.28 18.86 -38.08
CA ILE A 258 -7.96 18.73 -39.51
C ILE A 258 -6.46 18.96 -39.67
N SER A 259 -5.72 17.89 -40.00
CA SER A 259 -4.31 17.96 -40.41
C SER A 259 -4.10 17.12 -41.67
N ASN A 260 -3.06 17.44 -42.45
CA ASN A 260 -2.64 16.62 -43.59
C ASN A 260 -1.95 15.32 -43.12
N ASP A 261 -1.49 15.28 -41.87
CA ASP A 261 -0.83 14.14 -41.25
C ASP A 261 -1.79 13.38 -40.31
N GLY A 262 -1.65 12.05 -40.26
CA GLY A 262 -2.56 11.12 -39.55
C GLY A 262 -2.56 11.20 -38.01
N VAL A 263 -2.05 12.28 -37.41
CA VAL A 263 -1.99 12.51 -35.94
C VAL A 263 -2.59 13.88 -35.57
N SER A 264 -3.81 14.14 -36.02
CA SER A 264 -4.40 15.48 -36.00
C SER A 264 -4.75 16.02 -34.60
N PHE A 265 -5.13 15.16 -33.64
CA PHE A 265 -5.46 15.60 -32.27
C PHE A 265 -4.23 16.13 -31.52
N LEU A 266 -3.11 15.39 -31.56
CA LEU A 266 -1.88 15.77 -30.86
C LEU A 266 -1.37 17.13 -31.35
N ASP A 267 -1.30 17.31 -32.67
CA ASP A 267 -0.74 18.51 -33.29
C ASP A 267 -1.62 19.76 -33.09
N GLN A 268 -2.94 19.62 -33.20
CA GLN A 268 -3.85 20.76 -33.18
C GLN A 268 -4.38 21.09 -31.77
N VAL A 269 -4.50 20.11 -30.88
CA VAL A 269 -5.11 20.30 -29.56
C VAL A 269 -4.08 20.33 -28.44
N ILE A 270 -3.20 19.34 -28.35
CA ILE A 270 -2.28 19.15 -27.21
C ILE A 270 -0.99 19.95 -27.38
N TYR A 271 -0.36 19.88 -28.55
CA TYR A 271 0.95 20.47 -28.81
C TYR A 271 0.99 21.99 -28.57
N PRO A 272 -0.01 22.80 -29.00
CA PRO A 272 0.00 24.25 -28.73
C PRO A 272 -0.05 24.59 -27.24
N LEU A 273 -0.74 23.79 -26.43
CA LEU A 273 -0.78 23.96 -24.98
C LEU A 273 0.54 23.51 -24.33
N TYR A 274 1.07 22.35 -24.75
CA TYR A 274 2.34 21.82 -24.27
C TYR A 274 3.50 22.77 -24.53
N GLU A 275 3.58 23.39 -25.70
CA GLU A 275 4.67 24.28 -26.07
C GLU A 275 4.78 25.48 -25.13
N ILE A 276 3.64 26.02 -24.67
CA ILE A 276 3.60 27.14 -23.71
C ILE A 276 4.01 26.69 -22.32
N VAL A 277 3.55 25.51 -21.87
CA VAL A 277 3.96 24.93 -20.59
C VAL A 277 5.46 24.64 -20.58
N ALA A 278 6.00 24.10 -21.68
CA ALA A 278 7.43 23.81 -21.82
C ALA A 278 8.27 25.11 -21.84
N ALA A 279 7.80 26.15 -22.53
CA ALA A 279 8.48 27.45 -22.57
C ALA A 279 8.51 28.13 -21.18
N GLU A 280 7.42 28.07 -20.41
CA GLU A 280 7.39 28.57 -19.03
C GLU A 280 8.27 27.74 -18.08
N ALA A 281 8.25 26.41 -18.21
CA ALA A 281 9.11 25.53 -17.43
C ALA A 281 10.61 25.81 -17.67
N GLY A 282 10.99 26.14 -18.91
CA GLY A 282 12.35 26.56 -19.26
C GLY A 282 12.81 27.86 -18.58
N ASN A 283 11.87 28.71 -18.14
CA ASN A 283 12.18 29.95 -17.43
C ASN A 283 12.43 29.77 -15.91
N ASN A 284 12.24 28.56 -15.38
CA ASN A 284 12.45 28.25 -13.96
C ASN A 284 13.94 28.27 -13.54
N ASP A 285 14.89 28.20 -14.48
CA ASP A 285 16.34 28.18 -14.22
C ASP A 285 16.75 27.18 -13.11
N ASN A 286 16.27 25.93 -13.24
CA ASN A 286 16.47 24.85 -12.24
C ASN A 286 16.08 25.23 -10.80
N GLY A 287 15.04 26.07 -10.62
CA GLY A 287 14.53 26.48 -9.31
C GLY A 287 15.22 27.72 -8.72
N ARG A 288 16.12 28.38 -9.47
CA ARG A 288 16.81 29.60 -9.04
C ARG A 288 16.05 30.87 -9.39
N ALA A 289 15.17 30.83 -10.39
CA ALA A 289 14.34 31.97 -10.75
C ALA A 289 13.34 32.29 -9.62
N ALA A 290 13.06 33.58 -9.41
CA ALA A 290 12.01 33.98 -8.47
C ALA A 290 10.68 33.36 -8.90
N HIS A 291 9.93 32.80 -7.95
CA HIS A 291 8.61 32.23 -8.23
C HIS A 291 7.65 33.26 -8.81
N SER A 292 7.90 34.57 -8.73
CA SER A 292 7.10 35.61 -9.38
C SER A 292 7.29 35.74 -10.89
N ALA A 293 8.35 35.14 -11.46
CA ALA A 293 8.83 35.44 -12.80
C ALA A 293 8.33 34.49 -13.91
N TRP A 294 7.74 33.35 -13.56
CA TRP A 294 7.32 32.29 -14.50
C TRP A 294 6.04 31.61 -13.99
N ARG A 295 5.22 31.04 -14.86
CA ARG A 295 3.97 30.33 -14.45
C ARG A 295 4.25 28.85 -14.13
N ASN A 296 3.78 28.39 -12.97
CA ASN A 296 3.84 26.97 -12.62
C ASN A 296 2.59 26.22 -13.12
N TYR A 297 2.54 24.90 -12.92
CA TYR A 297 1.40 24.09 -13.37
C TYR A 297 0.09 24.53 -12.70
N ASP A 298 0.13 24.93 -11.42
CA ASP A 298 -1.04 25.41 -10.69
C ASP A 298 -1.63 26.66 -11.36
N ASP A 299 -0.79 27.61 -11.81
CA ASP A 299 -1.22 28.83 -12.50
C ASP A 299 -1.96 28.51 -13.81
N PHE A 300 -1.42 27.57 -14.61
CA PHE A 300 -2.08 27.11 -15.84
C PHE A 300 -3.41 26.44 -15.53
N ASN A 301 -3.44 25.61 -14.51
CA ASN A 301 -4.63 24.87 -14.14
C ASN A 301 -5.71 25.83 -13.59
N GLU A 302 -5.35 26.78 -12.71
CA GLU A 302 -6.22 27.82 -12.13
C GLU A 302 -6.95 28.64 -13.20
N PHE A 303 -6.36 28.84 -14.36
CA PHE A 303 -7.03 29.53 -15.47
C PHE A 303 -8.31 28.80 -15.92
N PHE A 304 -8.31 27.46 -15.95
CA PHE A 304 -9.46 26.63 -16.29
C PHE A 304 -10.51 26.55 -15.16
N TRP A 305 -10.23 27.13 -14.00
CA TRP A 305 -11.20 27.37 -12.92
C TRP A 305 -12.06 28.63 -13.16
N SER A 306 -11.87 29.34 -14.26
CA SER A 306 -12.60 30.57 -14.55
C SER A 306 -13.41 30.44 -15.83
N GLU A 307 -14.60 31.06 -15.87
CA GLU A 307 -15.37 31.24 -17.12
C GLU A 307 -14.55 31.95 -18.22
N LYS A 308 -13.46 32.63 -17.85
CA LYS A 308 -12.49 33.20 -18.80
C LYS A 308 -11.86 32.15 -19.72
N CYS A 309 -11.79 30.88 -19.34
CA CYS A 309 -11.23 29.83 -20.20
C CYS A 309 -11.99 29.67 -21.53
N PHE A 310 -13.29 29.97 -21.57
CA PHE A 310 -14.07 29.94 -22.81
C PHE A 310 -13.68 31.06 -23.80
N GLN A 311 -12.92 32.07 -23.37
CA GLN A 311 -12.35 33.09 -24.27
C GLN A 311 -11.20 32.54 -25.14
N LEU A 312 -10.63 31.38 -24.79
CA LEU A 312 -9.65 30.68 -25.63
C LEU A 312 -10.27 30.23 -26.97
N GLY A 313 -11.59 30.01 -26.99
CA GLY A 313 -12.32 29.50 -28.15
C GLY A 313 -12.03 28.03 -28.47
N TRP A 314 -12.89 27.45 -29.31
CA TRP A 314 -12.73 26.09 -29.82
C TRP A 314 -13.04 26.08 -31.32
N PRO A 315 -12.09 25.73 -32.21
CA PRO A 315 -10.68 25.37 -31.96
C PRO A 315 -9.86 26.53 -31.35
N TRP A 316 -8.63 26.25 -30.88
CA TRP A 316 -7.81 27.23 -30.16
C TRP A 316 -7.60 28.53 -30.95
N LYS A 317 -7.91 29.68 -30.32
CA LYS A 317 -7.52 31.00 -30.85
C LYS A 317 -6.11 31.34 -30.38
N LEU A 318 -5.10 30.92 -31.16
CA LEU A 318 -3.68 31.14 -30.85
C LEU A 318 -3.26 32.62 -30.75
N SER A 319 -4.10 33.55 -31.22
CA SER A 319 -3.92 34.99 -31.03
C SER A 319 -4.21 35.47 -29.59
N ASN A 320 -4.76 34.60 -28.73
CA ASN A 320 -5.05 34.95 -27.34
C ASN A 320 -3.74 35.06 -26.54
N PRO A 321 -3.58 36.09 -25.66
CA PRO A 321 -2.37 36.24 -24.85
C PRO A 321 -2.06 35.07 -23.91
N PHE A 322 -2.99 34.13 -23.68
CA PHE A 322 -2.69 32.88 -22.97
C PHE A 322 -1.62 32.04 -23.69
N PHE A 323 -1.64 32.04 -25.03
CA PHE A 323 -0.71 31.30 -25.89
C PHE A 323 0.53 32.11 -26.30
N SER A 324 0.79 33.27 -25.67
CA SER A 324 2.03 34.00 -25.92
C SER A 324 3.20 33.36 -25.17
N LYS A 325 4.29 33.06 -25.89
CA LYS A 325 5.52 32.56 -25.27
C LYS A 325 6.16 33.64 -24.39
N PRO A 326 6.69 33.28 -23.20
CA PRO A 326 7.35 34.24 -22.34
C PRO A 326 8.66 34.71 -22.98
N ILE A 327 8.83 36.02 -23.13
CA ILE A 327 10.08 36.62 -23.64
C ILE A 327 11.07 36.69 -22.47
N ARG A 328 12.26 36.09 -22.61
CA ARG A 328 13.37 36.30 -21.66
C ARG A 328 13.68 37.79 -21.65
N LYS A 329 13.47 38.46 -20.50
CA LYS A 329 13.90 39.85 -20.31
C LYS A 329 15.42 39.89 -20.40
N GLU A 330 15.96 40.24 -21.57
CA GLU A 330 17.27 40.90 -21.61
C GLU A 330 17.14 42.21 -20.84
N GLN A 331 18.08 42.45 -19.94
CA GLN A 331 18.10 43.60 -19.06
C GLN A 331 18.08 44.89 -19.88
N GLY A 332 16.97 45.64 -19.78
CA GLY A 332 16.93 47.04 -20.18
C GLY A 332 16.11 47.34 -21.42
N LEU A 333 14.79 47.12 -21.38
CA LEU A 333 13.83 48.12 -21.87
C LEU A 333 12.42 47.75 -21.39
N ILE A 334 11.66 48.74 -20.92
CA ILE A 334 10.28 48.57 -20.47
C ILE A 334 9.40 48.42 -21.71
N SER A 335 9.27 47.20 -22.24
CA SER A 335 8.20 46.83 -23.17
C SER A 335 7.13 46.07 -22.39
N ARG A 336 5.99 46.73 -22.15
CA ARG A 336 4.76 46.13 -21.59
C ARG A 336 3.97 45.47 -22.72
N ASN A 337 4.39 44.28 -23.14
CA ASN A 337 3.48 43.38 -23.86
C ASN A 337 2.70 42.55 -22.82
N HIS A 338 1.38 42.45 -23.01
CA HIS A 338 0.43 41.82 -22.09
C HIS A 338 0.61 40.29 -22.07
N HIS A 339 1.66 39.81 -21.39
CA HIS A 339 1.78 38.41 -20.99
C HIS A 339 0.83 38.15 -19.81
N TYR A 340 0.05 37.06 -19.83
CA TYR A 340 -0.65 36.63 -18.63
C TYR A 340 0.39 36.17 -17.59
N GLY A 341 0.68 37.04 -16.62
CA GLY A 341 1.50 36.66 -15.47
C GLY A 341 0.75 35.74 -14.50
N LYS A 342 1.39 35.39 -13.39
CA LYS A 342 0.84 34.48 -12.37
C LYS A 342 -0.57 34.84 -11.93
N THR A 343 -1.43 33.82 -11.85
CA THR A 343 -2.79 33.97 -11.36
C THR A 343 -2.80 33.79 -9.84
N SER A 344 -3.42 34.76 -9.16
CA SER A 344 -3.72 34.80 -7.71
C SER A 344 -2.56 34.86 -6.70
N PHE A 345 -1.48 34.07 -6.81
CA PHE A 345 -0.45 34.00 -5.76
C PHE A 345 0.99 34.22 -6.26
N VAL A 346 1.63 35.28 -5.74
CA VAL A 346 3.05 35.59 -5.98
C VAL A 346 3.77 35.60 -4.63
N GLU A 347 4.53 34.56 -4.33
CA GLU A 347 5.33 34.50 -3.12
C GLU A 347 6.61 35.34 -3.27
N HIS A 348 6.76 36.35 -2.42
CA HIS A 348 8.02 37.07 -2.26
C HIS A 348 8.80 36.44 -1.10
N ARG A 349 10.03 35.98 -1.28
CA ARG A 349 10.76 35.35 -0.15
C ARG A 349 11.17 36.41 0.90
N THR A 350 10.35 36.61 1.94
CA THR A 350 10.65 37.51 3.07
C THR A 350 10.27 36.88 4.41
N PHE A 351 10.96 37.27 5.50
CA PHE A 351 10.63 36.79 6.85
C PHE A 351 9.21 37.17 7.30
N LEU A 352 8.63 38.24 6.74
CA LEU A 352 7.26 38.67 7.01
C LEU A 352 6.21 37.67 6.51
N HIS A 353 6.54 36.83 5.52
CA HIS A 353 5.63 35.77 5.08
C HIS A 353 5.39 34.71 6.15
N LEU A 354 6.36 34.42 7.01
CA LEU A 354 6.18 33.47 8.11
C LEU A 354 5.16 34.01 9.12
N TYR A 355 5.26 35.30 9.45
CA TYR A 355 4.31 35.95 10.35
C TYR A 355 2.90 36.01 9.74
N HIS A 356 2.80 36.43 8.48
CA HIS A 356 1.55 36.52 7.73
C HIS A 356 0.83 35.16 7.63
N SER A 357 1.57 34.09 7.32
CA SER A 357 1.01 32.74 7.17
C SER A 357 0.44 32.17 8.47
N PHE A 358 1.00 32.56 9.63
CA PHE A 358 0.60 32.06 10.95
C PHE A 358 -0.05 33.12 11.84
N HIS A 359 -0.62 34.19 11.27
CA HIS A 359 -1.21 35.32 12.01
C HIS A 359 -2.17 34.90 13.13
N ARG A 360 -3.03 33.90 12.90
CA ARG A 360 -3.99 33.39 13.90
C ARG A 360 -3.32 32.83 15.15
N LEU A 361 -2.21 32.12 14.96
CA LEU A 361 -1.42 31.57 16.07
C LEU A 361 -0.80 32.70 16.89
N TRP A 362 -0.20 33.68 16.22
CA TRP A 362 0.39 34.85 16.87
C TRP A 362 -0.62 35.66 17.66
N MET A 363 -1.79 35.93 17.07
CA MET A 363 -2.89 36.63 17.74
C MET A 363 -3.37 35.85 18.97
N PHE A 364 -3.59 34.54 18.85
CA PHE A 364 -4.04 33.71 19.95
C PHE A 364 -3.03 33.71 21.11
N LEU A 365 -1.74 33.49 20.83
CA LEU A 365 -0.70 33.47 21.86
C LEU A 365 -0.55 34.84 22.54
N LEU A 366 -0.55 35.93 21.76
CA LEU A 366 -0.39 37.28 22.33
C LEU A 366 -1.57 37.69 23.22
N LEU A 367 -2.80 37.41 22.78
CA LEU A 367 -4.02 37.69 23.56
C LEU A 367 -4.08 36.84 24.83
N MET A 368 -3.74 35.55 24.74
CA MET A 368 -3.70 34.68 25.92
C MET A 368 -2.63 35.10 26.92
N PHE A 369 -1.44 35.49 26.43
CA PHE A 369 -0.38 36.00 27.29
C PHE A 369 -0.82 37.28 28.02
N GLN A 370 -1.36 38.26 27.28
CA GLN A 370 -1.88 39.50 27.86
C GLN A 370 -2.97 39.24 28.91
N GLY A 371 -3.95 38.40 28.60
CA GLY A 371 -5.05 38.08 29.51
C GLY A 371 -4.56 37.44 30.81
N LEU A 372 -3.65 36.46 30.73
CA LEU A 372 -3.07 35.81 31.90
C LEU A 372 -2.20 36.77 32.73
N THR A 373 -1.45 37.65 32.09
CA THR A 373 -0.65 38.69 32.76
C THR A 373 -1.54 39.65 33.54
N ILE A 374 -2.63 40.15 32.95
CA ILE A 374 -3.58 41.05 33.65
C ILE A 374 -4.17 40.37 34.88
N ILE A 375 -4.59 39.11 34.76
CA ILE A 375 -5.14 38.34 35.89
C ILE A 375 -4.10 38.19 37.01
N ALA A 376 -2.84 37.90 36.66
CA ALA A 376 -1.77 37.74 37.63
C ALA A 376 -1.42 39.06 38.34
N PHE A 377 -1.41 40.19 37.61
CA PHE A 377 -1.19 41.52 38.17
C PHE A 377 -2.35 42.04 39.04
N ASN A 378 -3.52 41.40 39.02
CA ASN A 378 -4.64 41.69 39.92
C ASN A 378 -4.81 40.65 41.04
N ASN A 379 -3.75 39.89 41.34
CA ASN A 379 -3.73 38.84 42.38
C ASN A 379 -4.82 37.76 42.22
N GLY A 380 -5.38 37.59 41.01
CA GLY A 380 -6.47 36.65 40.75
C GLY A 380 -7.88 37.12 41.16
N ASN A 381 -8.04 38.38 41.59
CA ASN A 381 -9.35 38.94 41.93
C ASN A 381 -10.09 39.46 40.69
N PHE A 382 -11.32 39.00 40.48
CA PHE A 382 -12.20 39.45 39.39
C PHE A 382 -13.02 40.68 39.80
N ASP A 383 -12.33 41.78 40.07
CA ASP A 383 -12.98 43.06 40.34
C ASP A 383 -13.43 43.73 39.03
N THR A 384 -14.36 44.69 39.11
CA THR A 384 -14.84 45.46 37.94
C THR A 384 -13.71 46.19 37.21
N ASN A 385 -12.65 46.59 37.94
CA ASN A 385 -11.43 47.16 37.37
C ASN A 385 -10.61 46.11 36.61
N THR A 386 -10.47 44.88 37.13
CA THR A 386 -9.84 43.76 36.43
C THR A 386 -10.58 43.43 35.13
N VAL A 387 -11.92 43.50 35.11
CA VAL A 387 -12.72 43.30 33.90
C VAL A 387 -12.47 44.42 32.88
N LEU A 388 -12.39 45.68 33.32
CA LEU A 388 -12.05 46.81 32.45
C LEU A 388 -10.63 46.66 31.84
N GLU A 389 -9.68 46.17 32.60
CA GLU A 389 -8.32 45.88 32.12
C GLU A 389 -8.29 44.68 31.16
N LEU A 390 -9.00 43.59 31.48
CA LEU A 390 -9.10 42.40 30.63
C LEU A 390 -9.74 42.74 29.28
N LEU A 391 -10.66 43.70 29.27
CA LEU A 391 -11.27 44.20 28.05
C LEU A 391 -10.27 44.88 27.08
N SER A 392 -9.02 45.19 27.49
CA SER A 392 -7.93 45.62 26.59
C SER A 392 -7.58 44.62 25.48
N LEU A 393 -8.00 43.36 25.63
CA LEU A 393 -7.85 42.33 24.60
C LEU A 393 -8.54 42.71 23.28
N GLY A 394 -9.64 43.48 23.34
CA GLY A 394 -10.36 43.97 22.16
C GLY A 394 -9.50 44.84 21.23
N PRO A 395 -8.98 45.98 21.70
CA PRO A 395 -8.06 46.83 20.97
C PRO A 395 -6.87 46.06 20.43
N THR A 396 -6.30 45.16 21.25
CA THR A 396 -5.13 44.38 20.86
C THR A 396 -5.44 43.46 19.68
N TYR A 397 -6.57 42.75 19.72
CA TYR A 397 -7.02 41.90 18.61
C TYR A 397 -7.19 42.71 17.31
N ILE A 398 -7.86 43.86 17.37
CA ILE A 398 -8.15 44.68 16.18
C ILE A 398 -6.88 45.34 15.62
N ILE A 399 -5.93 45.74 16.47
CA ILE A 399 -4.61 46.23 16.03
C ILE A 399 -3.86 45.13 15.28
N MET A 400 -3.91 43.89 15.75
CA MET A 400 -3.24 42.77 15.09
C MET A 400 -3.89 42.43 13.73
N GLU A 401 -5.22 42.48 13.64
CA GLU A 401 -5.96 42.34 12.36
C GLU A 401 -5.66 43.50 11.39
N PHE A 402 -5.42 44.71 11.91
CA PHE A 402 -4.94 45.83 11.10
C PHE A 402 -3.52 45.59 10.57
N ILE A 403 -2.60 45.10 11.41
CA ILE A 403 -1.23 44.73 10.98
C ILE A 403 -1.29 43.65 9.90
N GLU A 404 -2.14 42.63 10.05
CA GLU A 404 -2.38 41.61 9.02
C GLU A 404 -2.85 42.25 7.70
N SER A 405 -3.82 43.17 7.77
CA SER A 405 -4.33 43.85 6.58
C SER A 405 -3.29 44.72 5.88
N VAL A 406 -2.35 45.31 6.62
CA VAL A 406 -1.19 46.01 6.05
C VAL A 406 -0.23 45.02 5.36
N LEU A 407 0.02 43.87 5.99
CA LEU A 407 0.85 42.83 5.40
C LEU A 407 0.21 42.24 4.13
N ASP A 408 -1.11 42.06 4.08
CA ASP A 408 -1.85 41.66 2.88
C ASP A 408 -1.53 42.59 1.68
N ILE A 409 -1.51 43.91 1.91
CA ILE A 409 -1.19 44.91 0.88
C ILE A 409 0.27 44.82 0.45
N LEU A 410 1.19 44.75 1.42
CA LEU A 410 2.63 44.71 1.15
C LEU A 410 3.03 43.44 0.38
N MET A 411 2.47 42.29 0.76
CA MET A 411 2.76 41.01 0.10
C MET A 411 2.11 40.89 -1.27
N MET A 412 0.98 41.57 -1.52
CA MET A 412 0.30 41.56 -2.83
C MET A 412 0.87 42.57 -3.84
N TYR A 413 1.85 43.39 -3.44
CA TYR A 413 2.44 44.46 -4.26
C TYR A 413 2.95 43.99 -5.64
N GLY A 414 3.57 42.82 -5.73
CA GLY A 414 4.04 42.24 -7.00
C GLY A 414 2.96 41.60 -7.87
N ALA A 415 1.79 41.28 -7.30
CA ALA A 415 0.70 40.57 -7.96
C ALA A 415 -0.45 41.48 -8.42
N TYR A 416 -0.46 42.77 -8.06
CA TYR A 416 -1.57 43.69 -8.38
C TYR A 416 -1.90 43.79 -9.88
N SER A 417 -0.91 43.63 -10.76
CA SER A 417 -1.11 43.70 -12.21
C SER A 417 -1.70 42.43 -12.82
N THR A 418 -1.64 41.30 -12.11
CA THR A 418 -2.03 39.97 -12.63
C THR A 418 -3.18 39.33 -11.85
N SER A 419 -3.44 39.80 -10.62
CA SER A 419 -4.51 39.31 -9.76
C SER A 419 -5.90 39.75 -10.20
N ARG A 420 -6.93 38.97 -9.83
CA ARG A 420 -8.33 39.27 -10.12
C ARG A 420 -8.72 40.58 -9.44
N GLY A 421 -9.43 41.47 -10.14
CA GLY A 421 -9.89 42.75 -9.56
C GLY A 421 -10.71 42.58 -8.27
N SER A 422 -11.44 41.47 -8.13
CA SER A 422 -12.16 41.10 -6.92
C SER A 422 -11.25 40.79 -5.71
N ALA A 423 -10.05 40.25 -5.92
CA ALA A 423 -9.08 40.00 -4.86
C ALA A 423 -8.51 41.32 -4.32
N ILE A 424 -8.20 42.23 -5.25
CA ILE A 424 -7.64 43.56 -4.98
C ILE A 424 -8.64 44.41 -4.20
N THR A 425 -9.90 44.46 -4.64
CA THR A 425 -10.94 45.23 -3.95
C THR A 425 -11.20 44.69 -2.54
N ARG A 426 -11.12 43.37 -2.33
CA ARG A 426 -11.24 42.77 -1.01
C ARG A 426 -10.15 43.22 -0.06
N VAL A 427 -8.88 43.16 -0.47
CA VAL A 427 -7.74 43.54 0.39
C VAL A 427 -7.81 45.01 0.77
N ILE A 428 -8.13 45.89 -0.19
CA ILE A 428 -8.31 47.32 0.07
C ILE A 428 -9.47 47.55 1.05
N TRP A 429 -10.59 46.85 0.86
CA TRP A 429 -11.75 46.98 1.73
C TRP A 429 -11.47 46.47 3.15
N ARG A 430 -10.79 45.32 3.31
CA ARG A 430 -10.34 44.82 4.64
C ARG A 430 -9.47 45.86 5.34
N PHE A 431 -8.50 46.44 4.63
CA PHE A 431 -7.63 47.48 5.18
C PHE A 431 -8.42 48.70 5.66
N CYS A 432 -9.34 49.23 4.85
CA CYS A 432 -10.19 50.36 5.26
C CYS A 432 -11.07 50.01 6.48
N TRP A 433 -11.66 48.81 6.48
CA TRP A 433 -12.51 48.32 7.58
C TRP A 433 -11.74 48.22 8.90
N PHE A 434 -10.59 47.55 8.91
CA PHE A 434 -9.80 47.35 10.13
C PHE A 434 -9.10 48.64 10.59
N THR A 435 -8.77 49.57 9.68
CA THR A 435 -8.31 50.92 10.06
C THR A 435 -9.38 51.67 10.83
N ALA A 436 -10.61 51.71 10.30
CA ALA A 436 -11.73 52.37 10.96
C ALA A 436 -12.08 51.69 12.30
N ALA A 437 -12.15 50.36 12.31
CA ALA A 437 -12.42 49.59 13.52
C ALA A 437 -11.35 49.81 14.59
N SER A 438 -10.07 49.84 14.23
CA SER A 438 -8.97 50.12 15.17
C SER A 438 -9.12 51.49 15.81
N LEU A 439 -9.34 52.55 15.02
CA LEU A 439 -9.52 53.90 15.53
C LEU A 439 -10.73 54.00 16.48
N VAL A 440 -11.87 53.43 16.11
CA VAL A 440 -13.11 53.49 16.91
C VAL A 440 -12.97 52.68 18.21
N ILE A 441 -12.48 51.45 18.14
CA ILE A 441 -12.39 50.55 19.29
C ILE A 441 -11.32 51.04 20.28
N CYS A 442 -10.17 51.52 19.79
CA CYS A 442 -9.15 52.14 20.64
C CYS A 442 -9.67 53.44 21.29
N TYR A 443 -10.38 54.29 20.54
CA TYR A 443 -10.98 55.51 21.09
C TYR A 443 -11.99 55.19 22.21
N LEU A 444 -12.91 54.25 21.96
CA LEU A 444 -13.91 53.83 22.93
C LEU A 444 -13.25 53.23 24.18
N TYR A 445 -12.18 52.46 24.03
CA TYR A 445 -11.45 51.87 25.15
C TYR A 445 -10.69 52.91 25.97
N ILE A 446 -9.97 53.85 25.32
CA ILE A 446 -9.27 54.94 26.01
C ILE A 446 -10.25 55.83 26.77
N LYS A 447 -11.41 56.13 26.17
CA LYS A 447 -12.48 56.87 26.84
C LYS A 447 -13.09 56.09 28.01
N ALA A 448 -13.27 54.79 27.85
CA ALA A 448 -13.73 53.93 28.94
C ALA A 448 -12.73 53.87 30.12
N LEU A 449 -11.42 53.92 29.84
CA LEU A 449 -10.38 54.01 30.86
C LEU A 449 -10.38 55.36 31.59
N GLN A 450 -10.66 56.47 30.90
CA GLN A 450 -10.71 57.82 31.48
C GLN A 450 -11.98 58.07 32.31
N ASP A 451 -13.15 57.65 31.80
CA ASP A 451 -14.46 58.00 32.35
C ASP A 451 -15.03 56.91 33.30
N GLY A 452 -14.35 55.76 33.41
CA GLY A 452 -14.69 54.66 34.33
C GLY A 452 -15.84 53.76 33.88
N VAL A 453 -16.12 52.72 34.69
CA VAL A 453 -17.02 51.58 34.37
C VAL A 453 -18.50 51.99 34.21
N GLN A 454 -18.92 53.14 34.74
CA GLN A 454 -20.31 53.62 34.62
C GLN A 454 -20.56 54.50 33.38
N SER A 455 -19.53 54.78 32.59
CA SER A 455 -19.60 55.66 31.43
C SER A 455 -20.39 55.04 30.26
N ALA A 456 -21.09 55.88 29.50
CA ALA A 456 -21.73 55.49 28.25
C ALA A 456 -20.76 54.85 27.23
N PRO A 457 -19.53 55.36 26.99
CA PRO A 457 -18.58 54.73 26.08
C PRO A 457 -18.19 53.31 26.51
N PHE A 458 -18.04 53.03 27.81
CA PHE A 458 -17.77 51.67 28.30
C PHE A 458 -18.92 50.70 27.99
N LYS A 459 -20.17 51.11 28.24
CA LYS A 459 -21.35 50.27 27.93
C LYS A 459 -21.46 49.97 26.43
N ILE A 460 -21.25 50.98 25.58
CA ILE A 460 -21.25 50.83 24.13
C ILE A 460 -20.14 49.86 23.70
N TYR A 461 -18.93 50.05 24.24
CA TYR A 461 -17.78 49.21 23.95
C TYR A 461 -18.00 47.74 24.32
N VAL A 462 -18.51 47.46 25.52
CA VAL A 462 -18.82 46.09 25.98
C VAL A 462 -19.87 45.43 25.09
N VAL A 463 -20.93 46.16 24.71
CA VAL A 463 -21.96 45.65 23.80
C VAL A 463 -21.38 45.32 22.43
N VAL A 464 -20.57 46.21 21.84
CA VAL A 464 -19.96 46.00 20.52
C VAL A 464 -19.05 44.77 20.50
N ILE A 465 -18.16 44.63 21.48
CA ILE A 465 -17.25 43.48 21.55
C ILE A 465 -18.00 42.19 21.86
N SER A 466 -18.94 42.22 22.80
CA SER A 466 -19.72 41.02 23.16
C SER A 466 -20.59 40.55 22.00
N ALA A 467 -21.17 41.47 21.23
CA ALA A 467 -21.93 41.15 20.02
C ALA A 467 -21.03 40.55 18.93
N TYR A 468 -19.83 41.12 18.71
CA TYR A 468 -18.88 40.59 17.75
C TYR A 468 -18.38 39.19 18.13
N ALA A 469 -17.92 39.02 19.38
CA ALA A 469 -17.45 37.74 19.89
C ALA A 469 -18.56 36.68 19.90
N GLY A 470 -19.77 37.04 20.32
CA GLY A 470 -20.95 36.17 20.29
C GLY A 470 -21.31 35.75 18.86
N PHE A 471 -21.31 36.68 17.91
CA PHE A 471 -21.54 36.39 16.50
C PHE A 471 -20.49 35.43 15.92
N GLN A 472 -19.21 35.67 16.18
CA GLN A 472 -18.13 34.80 15.71
C GLN A 472 -18.20 33.40 16.33
N LEU A 473 -18.54 33.31 17.61
CA LEU A 473 -18.71 32.03 18.31
C LEU A 473 -19.90 31.25 17.74
N ILE A 474 -21.05 31.91 17.55
CA ILE A 474 -22.25 31.29 16.97
C ILE A 474 -21.95 30.80 15.55
N ILE A 475 -21.32 31.61 14.70
CA ILE A 475 -20.95 31.19 13.34
C ILE A 475 -19.96 30.03 13.39
N SER A 476 -18.96 30.06 14.27
CA SER A 476 -17.97 28.98 14.37
C SER A 476 -18.60 27.66 14.84
N LEU A 477 -19.53 27.70 15.79
CA LEU A 477 -20.30 26.53 16.23
C LEU A 477 -21.24 26.02 15.13
N LEU A 478 -21.96 26.93 14.47
CA LEU A 478 -22.86 26.61 13.36
C LEU A 478 -22.08 25.95 12.22
N MET A 479 -20.95 26.54 11.83
CA MET A 479 -20.03 26.01 10.83
C MET A 479 -19.26 24.79 11.31
N SER A 480 -19.35 24.38 12.58
CA SER A 480 -18.84 23.08 13.04
C SER A 480 -19.82 21.93 12.74
N ILE A 481 -21.12 22.22 12.53
CA ILE A 481 -22.15 21.22 12.25
C ILE A 481 -22.26 20.96 10.73
N PRO A 482 -22.15 19.71 10.23
CA PRO A 482 -22.20 19.42 8.79
C PRO A 482 -23.49 19.87 8.09
N CYS A 483 -24.63 19.75 8.77
CA CYS A 483 -25.93 20.16 8.21
C CYS A 483 -25.98 21.66 7.91
N CYS A 484 -25.52 22.49 8.84
CA CYS A 484 -25.50 23.94 8.66
C CYS A 484 -24.47 24.38 7.61
N ARG A 485 -23.32 23.66 7.50
CA ARG A 485 -22.36 23.86 6.40
C ARG A 485 -22.97 23.54 5.04
N GLY A 486 -23.69 22.42 4.93
CA GLY A 486 -24.42 22.01 3.73
C GLY A 486 -25.43 23.08 3.31
N PHE A 487 -26.20 23.60 4.27
CA PHE A 487 -27.13 24.70 4.05
C PHE A 487 -26.42 25.98 3.57
N THR A 488 -25.30 26.35 4.19
CA THR A 488 -24.52 27.53 3.78
C THR A 488 -23.87 27.37 2.39
N ASN A 489 -23.64 26.14 1.94
CA ASN A 489 -23.19 25.85 0.59
C ASN A 489 -24.34 25.88 -0.43
N ALA A 490 -25.53 25.39 -0.07
CA ALA A 490 -26.73 25.50 -0.90
C ALA A 490 -27.19 26.97 -1.06
N CYS A 491 -27.13 27.74 0.03
CA CYS A 491 -27.43 29.17 0.06
C CYS A 491 -26.30 30.05 -0.51
N TYR A 492 -25.21 29.48 -1.02
CA TYR A 492 -24.14 30.24 -1.67
C TYR A 492 -24.61 30.96 -2.95
N SER A 493 -25.71 30.49 -3.53
CA SER A 493 -26.40 31.17 -4.63
C SER A 493 -26.87 32.58 -4.25
N TRP A 494 -27.16 32.84 -2.96
CA TRP A 494 -27.63 34.13 -2.48
C TRP A 494 -26.51 35.17 -2.42
N SER A 495 -26.76 36.35 -3.00
CA SER A 495 -25.78 37.44 -3.13
C SER A 495 -25.22 37.92 -1.79
N PHE A 496 -26.02 37.94 -0.72
CA PHE A 496 -25.58 38.34 0.62
C PHE A 496 -24.59 37.33 1.24
N VAL A 497 -24.90 36.04 1.17
CA VAL A 497 -24.01 34.97 1.68
C VAL A 497 -22.71 34.94 0.89
N ARG A 498 -22.78 35.19 -0.43
CA ARG A 498 -21.61 35.29 -1.29
C ARG A 498 -20.72 36.47 -0.92
N LEU A 499 -21.30 37.65 -0.65
CA LEU A 499 -20.58 38.85 -0.20
C LEU A 499 -19.94 38.62 1.19
N ALA A 500 -20.69 38.08 2.14
CA ALA A 500 -20.21 37.80 3.50
C ALA A 500 -19.08 36.76 3.53
N LYS A 501 -19.18 35.70 2.70
CA LYS A 501 -18.09 34.72 2.53
C LYS A 501 -16.89 35.31 1.80
N TRP A 502 -17.11 36.12 0.75
CA TRP A 502 -16.04 36.79 0.01
C TRP A 502 -15.19 37.71 0.90
N MET A 503 -15.82 38.36 1.88
CA MET A 503 -15.14 39.17 2.89
C MET A 503 -14.16 38.38 3.79
N HIS A 504 -14.43 37.09 4.03
CA HIS A 504 -13.63 36.25 4.94
C HIS A 504 -12.69 35.29 4.20
N GLN A 505 -13.03 34.83 3.00
CA GLN A 505 -12.22 33.86 2.24
C GLN A 505 -12.38 34.05 0.73
N GLU A 506 -11.29 33.85 -0.03
CA GLU A 506 -11.36 33.86 -1.49
C GLU A 506 -12.04 32.61 -2.04
N HIS A 507 -12.58 32.71 -3.24
CA HIS A 507 -13.20 31.57 -3.91
C HIS A 507 -12.14 30.62 -4.49
N ASN A 508 -11.46 29.89 -3.61
CA ASN A 508 -10.49 28.87 -4.01
C ASN A 508 -11.18 27.51 -4.08
N TYR A 509 -10.88 26.75 -5.13
CA TYR A 509 -11.43 25.40 -5.30
C TYR A 509 -10.80 24.39 -4.34
N VAL A 510 -9.48 24.49 -4.15
CA VAL A 510 -8.71 23.55 -3.33
C VAL A 510 -9.24 23.62 -1.89
N GLY A 511 -9.74 22.49 -1.41
CA GLY A 511 -10.31 22.36 -0.05
C GLY A 511 -11.83 22.49 0.07
N ARG A 512 -12.55 22.81 -1.01
CA ARG A 512 -14.02 22.92 -0.97
C ARG A 512 -14.67 21.54 -0.78
N GLY A 513 -15.30 21.34 0.38
CA GLY A 513 -15.96 20.07 0.71
C GLY A 513 -15.05 19.02 1.35
N LEU A 514 -13.78 19.34 1.63
CA LEU A 514 -12.93 18.55 2.52
C LEU A 514 -13.42 18.73 3.96
N ASN A 515 -14.48 18.02 4.30
CA ASN A 515 -15.07 18.06 5.63
C ASN A 515 -14.66 16.82 6.41
N GLU A 516 -14.12 17.05 7.61
CA GLU A 516 -13.90 15.99 8.57
C GLU A 516 -15.22 15.54 9.21
N ARG A 517 -15.27 14.29 9.65
CA ARG A 517 -16.43 13.77 10.39
C ARG A 517 -16.56 14.53 11.72
N PRO A 518 -17.77 14.85 12.19
CA PRO A 518 -17.97 15.62 13.43
C PRO A 518 -17.27 15.03 14.65
N LEU A 519 -17.26 13.70 14.76
CA LEU A 519 -16.58 13.01 15.85
C LEU A 519 -15.06 13.21 15.82
N ASP A 520 -14.46 13.21 14.63
CA ASP A 520 -13.02 13.40 14.49
C ASP A 520 -12.63 14.85 14.76
N TYR A 521 -13.47 15.80 14.33
CA TYR A 521 -13.33 17.22 14.72
C TYR A 521 -13.46 17.42 16.23
N ILE A 522 -14.43 16.79 16.89
CA ILE A 522 -14.59 16.88 18.36
C ILE A 522 -13.36 16.32 19.08
N LYS A 523 -12.83 15.16 18.64
CA LYS A 523 -11.59 14.59 19.19
C LYS A 523 -10.41 15.55 19.02
N TYR A 524 -10.28 16.17 17.85
CA TYR A 524 -9.24 17.15 17.55
C TYR A 524 -9.35 18.39 18.45
N VAL A 525 -10.56 18.93 18.62
CA VAL A 525 -10.80 20.06 19.53
C VAL A 525 -10.49 19.67 20.98
N ALA A 526 -10.95 18.51 21.44
CA ALA A 526 -10.68 18.01 22.79
C ALA A 526 -9.16 17.84 23.04
N PHE A 527 -8.43 17.31 22.06
CA PHE A 527 -6.98 17.18 22.11
C PHE A 527 -6.29 18.53 22.33
N TRP A 528 -6.66 19.55 21.55
CA TRP A 528 -6.10 20.89 21.71
C TRP A 528 -6.53 21.59 22.99
N LEU A 529 -7.78 21.39 23.45
CA LEU A 529 -8.25 21.94 24.73
C LEU A 529 -7.42 21.43 25.89
N VAL A 530 -7.05 20.15 25.91
CA VAL A 530 -6.17 19.58 26.95
C VAL A 530 -4.77 20.19 26.89
N ILE A 531 -4.18 20.31 25.70
CA ILE A 531 -2.87 20.95 25.50
C ILE A 531 -2.90 22.40 25.99
N PHE A 532 -3.91 23.17 25.58
CA PHE A 532 -4.05 24.57 25.98
C PHE A 532 -4.29 24.72 27.48
N ALA A 533 -5.13 23.87 28.08
CA ALA A 533 -5.35 23.88 29.52
C ALA A 533 -4.04 23.62 30.28
N ALA A 534 -3.25 22.62 29.87
CA ALA A 534 -1.96 22.34 30.49
C ALA A 534 -0.96 23.49 30.28
N LYS A 535 -0.79 23.96 29.04
CA LYS A 535 0.10 25.07 28.68
C LYS A 535 -0.19 26.33 29.48
N PHE A 536 -1.44 26.78 29.48
CA PHE A 536 -1.80 28.05 30.11
C PHE A 536 -1.82 27.97 31.62
N SER A 537 -2.14 26.80 32.20
CA SER A 537 -1.96 26.56 33.64
C SER A 537 -0.49 26.66 34.02
N PHE A 538 0.40 25.98 33.27
CA PHE A 538 1.85 26.05 33.47
C PHE A 538 2.38 27.49 33.34
N THR A 539 1.98 28.19 32.28
CA THR A 539 2.34 29.59 32.04
C THR A 539 1.88 30.49 33.19
N TYR A 540 0.66 30.34 33.67
CA TYR A 540 0.12 31.20 34.73
C TYR A 540 0.84 30.98 36.06
N PHE A 541 0.93 29.72 36.52
CA PHE A 541 1.44 29.40 37.86
C PHE A 541 2.96 29.48 37.97
N LEU A 542 3.70 29.05 36.94
CA LEU A 542 5.16 28.90 37.01
C LEU A 542 5.94 29.99 36.28
N GLN A 543 5.34 30.68 35.31
CA GLN A 543 6.02 31.72 34.54
C GLN A 543 5.56 33.12 34.92
N ILE A 544 4.26 33.42 34.79
CA ILE A 544 3.75 34.78 34.93
C ILE A 544 3.64 35.18 36.40
N LYS A 545 2.95 34.39 37.24
CA LYS A 545 2.68 34.75 38.65
C LYS A 545 3.96 35.03 39.46
N PRO A 546 5.05 34.25 39.37
CA PRO A 546 6.29 34.52 40.11
C PRO A 546 7.01 35.80 39.68
N LEU A 547 6.78 36.28 38.45
CA LEU A 547 7.40 37.51 37.94
C LEU A 547 6.67 38.78 38.37
N VAL A 548 5.40 38.70 38.78
CA VAL A 548 4.60 39.87 39.14
C VAL A 548 5.20 40.63 40.33
N GLU A 549 5.58 39.92 41.39
CA GLU A 549 6.13 40.54 42.60
C GLU A 549 7.49 41.21 42.36
N PRO A 550 8.50 40.56 41.73
CA PRO A 550 9.72 41.22 41.29
C PRO A 550 9.46 42.42 40.38
N THR A 551 8.49 42.32 39.45
CA THR A 551 8.18 43.43 38.54
C THR A 551 7.60 44.64 39.28
N ARG A 552 6.68 44.43 40.23
CA ARG A 552 6.14 45.51 41.08
C ARG A 552 7.23 46.17 41.93
N LEU A 553 8.18 45.38 42.45
CA LEU A 553 9.34 45.90 43.19
C LEU A 553 10.27 46.73 42.30
N ILE A 554 10.56 46.27 41.07
CA ILE A 554 11.41 47.03 40.13
C ILE A 554 10.75 48.36 39.74
N ILE A 555 9.43 48.38 39.53
CA ILE A 555 8.68 49.59 39.18
C ILE A 555 8.66 50.61 40.34
N SER A 556 8.68 50.16 41.59
CA SER A 556 8.62 51.05 42.76
C SER A 556 9.93 51.82 43.01
N PHE A 557 11.06 51.35 42.46
CA PHE A 557 12.35 52.06 42.56
C PHE A 557 12.35 53.35 41.70
N LYS A 558 12.39 54.51 42.36
CA LYS A 558 12.57 55.83 41.72
C LYS A 558 13.99 56.33 41.98
N GLY A 559 14.74 56.65 40.92
CA GLY A 559 16.06 57.30 41.02
C GLY A 559 17.29 56.39 40.92
N LEU A 560 17.24 55.30 40.14
CA LEU A 560 18.41 54.46 39.86
C LEU A 560 19.33 55.12 38.81
N GLN A 561 20.60 55.39 39.18
CA GLN A 561 21.65 55.74 38.22
C GLN A 561 22.31 54.47 37.69
N TYR A 562 22.04 54.11 36.44
CA TYR A 562 22.71 53.00 35.79
C TYR A 562 24.14 53.41 35.40
N GLN A 563 25.14 52.56 35.66
CA GLN A 563 26.54 52.80 35.24
C GLN A 563 26.77 52.62 33.73
N TRP A 564 25.76 52.17 32.99
CA TRP A 564 25.83 51.89 31.55
C TRP A 564 25.56 53.16 30.71
N HIS A 565 25.97 53.16 29.43
CA HIS A 565 25.96 54.36 28.56
C HIS A 565 24.59 55.09 28.53
N ASP A 566 24.65 56.43 28.54
CA ASP A 566 23.54 57.39 28.74
C ASP A 566 22.29 57.16 27.87
N PHE A 567 22.44 56.48 26.72
CA PHE A 567 21.35 56.15 25.78
C PHE A 567 20.29 55.20 26.37
N VAL A 568 20.67 54.39 27.37
CA VAL A 568 19.81 53.38 28.01
C VAL A 568 19.29 53.86 29.38
N SER A 569 19.95 54.84 29.99
CA SER A 569 19.81 55.20 31.41
C SER A 569 18.90 56.39 31.70
N LYS A 570 18.78 57.40 30.82
CA LYS A 570 17.97 58.60 31.10
C LYS A 570 16.49 58.36 30.75
N ASN A 571 15.59 58.67 31.68
CA ASN A 571 14.12 58.62 31.54
C ASN A 571 13.47 57.25 31.24
N ASN A 572 14.19 56.15 31.44
CA ASN A 572 13.73 54.82 31.03
C ASN A 572 12.83 54.11 32.07
N HIS A 573 12.57 54.70 33.25
CA HIS A 573 11.65 54.17 34.28
C HIS A 573 11.79 52.64 34.53
N ASN A 574 13.02 52.13 34.54
CA ASN A 574 13.38 50.70 34.70
C ASN A 574 12.80 49.73 33.63
N ALA A 575 12.23 50.24 32.53
CA ALA A 575 11.52 49.43 31.51
C ALA A 575 12.42 48.40 30.82
N ILE A 576 13.68 48.73 30.50
CA ILE A 576 14.62 47.78 29.89
C ILE A 576 15.01 46.65 30.87
N THR A 577 15.05 46.92 32.17
CA THR A 577 15.31 45.87 33.18
C THR A 577 14.13 44.89 33.23
N ILE A 578 12.91 45.40 33.16
CA ILE A 578 11.69 44.59 33.07
C ILE A 578 11.69 43.79 31.76
N LEU A 579 12.07 44.39 30.63
CA LEU A 579 12.18 43.68 29.35
C LEU A 579 13.15 42.48 29.45
N PHE A 580 14.35 42.66 30.02
CA PHE A 580 15.30 41.56 30.19
C PHE A 580 14.84 40.49 31.18
N LEU A 581 14.07 40.87 32.21
CA LEU A 581 13.46 39.92 33.14
C LEU A 581 12.40 39.05 32.44
N TRP A 582 11.57 39.65 31.59
CA TRP A 582 10.45 38.99 30.93
C TRP A 582 10.83 38.28 29.61
N ALA A 583 11.89 38.71 28.91
CA ALA A 583 12.26 38.19 27.60
C ALA A 583 12.56 36.67 27.57
N PRO A 584 13.31 36.08 28.53
CA PRO A 584 13.51 34.64 28.58
C PRO A 584 12.20 33.89 28.77
N VAL A 585 11.31 34.39 29.63
CA VAL A 585 10.01 33.78 29.92
C VAL A 585 9.07 33.86 28.73
N ALA A 586 9.04 34.99 28.02
CA ALA A 586 8.29 35.12 26.77
C ALA A 586 8.82 34.16 25.68
N SER A 587 10.13 33.93 25.62
CA SER A 587 10.73 32.98 24.68
C SER A 587 10.33 31.53 24.99
N ILE A 588 10.36 31.14 26.27
CA ILE A 588 9.90 29.81 26.73
C ILE A 588 8.40 29.66 26.45
N TYR A 589 7.60 30.68 26.73
CA TYR A 589 6.16 30.68 26.44
C TYR A 589 5.85 30.37 24.96
N LEU A 590 6.63 30.88 24.01
CA LEU A 590 6.46 30.57 22.60
C LEU A 590 6.84 29.11 22.26
N LEU A 591 7.89 28.57 22.90
CA LEU A 591 8.39 27.20 22.67
C LEU A 591 7.51 26.12 23.32
N ASP A 592 6.94 26.40 24.49
CA ASP A 592 6.24 25.41 25.34
C ASP A 592 5.08 24.70 24.64
N ILE A 593 4.43 25.34 23.67
CA ILE A 593 3.32 24.71 22.94
C ILE A 593 3.77 23.42 22.24
N HIS A 594 5.01 23.40 21.75
CA HIS A 594 5.59 22.21 21.12
C HIS A 594 5.87 21.10 22.13
N VAL A 595 6.32 21.44 23.34
CA VAL A 595 6.60 20.46 24.40
C VAL A 595 5.32 19.76 24.84
N PHE A 596 4.27 20.51 25.17
CA PHE A 596 2.98 19.94 25.56
C PHE A 596 2.34 19.14 24.43
N TYR A 597 2.47 19.62 23.18
CA TYR A 597 2.02 18.87 22.00
C TYR A 597 2.74 17.53 21.87
N THR A 598 4.08 17.50 21.98
CA THR A 598 4.87 16.27 21.84
C THR A 598 4.53 15.24 22.91
N ILE A 599 4.35 15.67 24.18
CA ILE A 599 3.94 14.78 25.27
C ILE A 599 2.54 14.22 25.02
N MET A 600 1.56 15.07 24.71
CA MET A 600 0.19 14.62 24.47
C MET A 600 0.07 13.76 23.21
N SER A 601 0.83 14.08 22.16
CA SER A 601 0.92 13.28 20.94
C SER A 601 1.48 11.90 21.22
N ALA A 602 2.53 11.78 22.04
CA ALA A 602 3.07 10.49 22.46
C ALA A 602 2.06 9.67 23.27
N ILE A 603 1.33 10.28 24.20
CA ILE A 603 0.31 9.60 25.02
C ILE A 603 -0.85 9.11 24.14
N VAL A 604 -1.43 10.00 23.33
CA VAL A 604 -2.54 9.65 22.44
C VAL A 604 -2.10 8.63 21.39
N GLY A 605 -0.90 8.79 20.83
CA GLY A 605 -0.29 7.83 19.90
C GLY A 605 -0.10 6.45 20.53
N PHE A 606 0.34 6.38 21.79
CA PHE A 606 0.44 5.13 22.54
C PHE A 606 -0.94 4.49 22.77
N LEU A 607 -1.94 5.27 23.18
CA LEU A 607 -3.30 4.76 23.41
C LEU A 607 -3.97 4.26 22.12
N LEU A 608 -3.80 4.99 21.01
CA LEU A 608 -4.28 4.56 19.69
C LEU A 608 -3.55 3.30 19.24
N GLY A 609 -2.22 3.25 19.41
CA GLY A 609 -1.43 2.06 19.10
C GLY A 609 -1.86 0.84 19.93
N ALA A 610 -2.12 1.01 21.22
CA ALA A 610 -2.61 -0.06 22.08
C ALA A 610 -4.02 -0.52 21.69
N ARG A 611 -4.93 0.41 21.38
CA ARG A 611 -6.29 0.09 20.90
C ARG A 611 -6.27 -0.69 19.60
N ASP A 612 -5.39 -0.28 18.69
CA ASP A 612 -5.24 -0.89 17.36
C ASP A 612 -4.27 -2.10 17.40
N ARG A 613 -3.87 -2.54 18.61
CA ARG A 613 -2.97 -3.69 18.89
C ARG A 613 -1.63 -3.62 18.15
N LEU A 614 -1.16 -2.41 17.85
CA LEU A 614 0.11 -2.18 17.17
C LEU A 614 1.28 -2.59 18.06
N GLY A 615 1.93 -3.69 17.68
CA GLY A 615 3.09 -4.21 18.39
C GLY A 615 2.70 -5.04 19.60
N GLU A 616 1.62 -5.83 19.51
CA GLU A 616 1.32 -6.91 20.44
C GLU A 616 2.37 -8.04 20.33
N ILE A 617 2.90 -8.25 19.11
CA ILE A 617 3.98 -9.20 18.83
C ILE A 617 5.26 -8.41 18.52
N ARG A 618 6.17 -8.30 19.51
CA ARG A 618 7.47 -7.60 19.39
C ARG A 618 8.70 -8.50 19.51
N SER A 619 8.51 -9.78 19.78
CA SER A 619 9.58 -10.74 20.00
C SER A 619 9.26 -12.07 19.32
N VAL A 620 10.30 -12.85 19.04
CA VAL A 620 10.17 -14.23 18.54
C VAL A 620 9.40 -15.09 19.57
N GLU A 621 9.63 -14.89 20.86
CA GLU A 621 8.87 -15.55 21.92
C GLU A 621 7.36 -15.27 21.84
N ALA A 622 6.96 -14.03 21.52
CA ALA A 622 5.56 -13.71 21.30
C ALA A 622 5.01 -14.43 20.05
N VAL A 623 5.80 -14.55 18.98
CA VAL A 623 5.42 -15.36 17.80
C VAL A 623 5.14 -16.81 18.20
N HIS A 624 5.97 -17.39 19.07
CA HIS A 624 5.78 -18.76 19.56
C HIS A 624 4.49 -18.89 20.37
N ARG A 625 4.25 -17.95 21.30
CA ARG A 625 3.08 -17.96 22.17
C ARG A 625 1.76 -17.84 21.40
N PHE A 626 1.72 -17.02 20.35
CA PHE A 626 0.50 -16.77 19.59
C PHE A 626 0.32 -17.68 18.36
N PHE A 627 1.28 -18.56 18.06
CA PHE A 627 1.29 -19.34 16.83
C PHE A 627 0.02 -20.18 16.63
N GLU A 628 -0.51 -20.77 17.70
CA GLU A 628 -1.75 -21.56 17.66
C GLU A 628 -2.95 -20.78 17.09
N LYS A 629 -2.99 -19.46 17.32
CA LYS A 629 -4.07 -18.59 16.83
C LYS A 629 -3.89 -18.13 15.39
N PHE A 630 -2.70 -18.31 14.80
CA PHE A 630 -2.44 -17.82 13.44
C PHE A 630 -3.33 -18.45 12.37
N PRO A 631 -3.59 -19.78 12.37
CA PRO A 631 -4.50 -20.38 11.40
C PRO A 631 -5.92 -19.82 11.47
N GLU A 632 -6.45 -19.62 12.67
CA GLU A 632 -7.78 -19.05 12.89
C GLU A 632 -7.87 -17.62 12.34
N VAL A 633 -6.93 -16.76 12.74
CA VAL A 633 -6.89 -15.35 12.32
C VAL A 633 -6.63 -15.24 10.81
N PHE A 634 -5.78 -16.09 10.25
CA PHE A 634 -5.56 -16.17 8.80
C PHE A 634 -6.87 -16.49 8.06
N MET A 635 -7.64 -17.47 8.53
CA MET A 635 -8.90 -17.85 7.90
C MET A 635 -9.99 -16.78 8.05
N ASP A 636 -9.94 -15.97 9.10
CA ASP A 636 -10.88 -14.85 9.31
C ASP A 636 -10.55 -13.61 8.48
N LYS A 637 -9.26 -13.35 8.24
CA LYS A 637 -8.80 -12.08 7.67
C LYS A 637 -8.28 -12.16 6.25
N LEU A 638 -7.57 -13.23 5.89
CA LEU A 638 -6.83 -13.35 4.63
C LEU A 638 -7.41 -14.41 3.69
N HIS A 639 -8.27 -15.31 4.17
CA HIS A 639 -8.91 -16.32 3.34
C HIS A 639 -10.39 -15.98 3.06
N VAL A 640 -10.88 -16.39 1.89
CA VAL A 640 -12.30 -16.29 1.55
C VAL A 640 -13.13 -17.22 2.44
N ALA A 641 -14.35 -16.81 2.79
CA ALA A 641 -15.25 -17.57 3.65
C ALA A 641 -15.53 -18.98 3.12
N VAL A 642 -15.23 -20.01 3.92
CA VAL A 642 -15.43 -21.43 3.58
C VAL A 642 -16.73 -21.96 4.21
N PRO A 643 -17.69 -22.48 3.42
CA PRO A 643 -18.95 -23.07 3.93
C PRO A 643 -18.74 -24.18 4.97
N LYS A 644 -17.80 -25.10 4.73
CA LYS A 644 -17.46 -26.17 5.68
C LYS A 644 -16.98 -25.64 7.03
N ARG A 645 -16.20 -24.55 7.04
CA ARG A 645 -15.74 -23.88 8.26
C ARG A 645 -16.92 -23.26 9.03
N LYS A 646 -17.87 -22.62 8.34
CA LYS A 646 -19.11 -22.10 8.95
C LYS A 646 -19.95 -23.21 9.59
N GLN A 647 -20.06 -24.35 8.93
CA GLN A 647 -20.76 -25.52 9.47
C GLN A 647 -20.07 -26.05 10.73
N LEU A 648 -18.74 -26.21 10.70
CA LEU A 648 -17.97 -26.67 11.86
C LEU A 648 -18.08 -25.72 13.06
N LEU A 649 -17.97 -24.41 12.82
CA LEU A 649 -18.20 -23.36 13.82
C LEU A 649 -19.59 -23.46 14.47
N SER A 650 -20.64 -23.74 13.68
CA SER A 650 -22.00 -23.91 14.21
C SER A 650 -22.21 -25.24 14.97
N SER A 651 -21.39 -26.26 14.69
CA SER A 651 -21.50 -27.59 15.30
C SER A 651 -20.69 -27.77 16.60
N GLY A 652 -19.78 -26.84 16.93
CA GLY A 652 -18.92 -26.92 18.11
C GLY A 652 -17.78 -27.95 18.04
N GLN A 653 -17.47 -28.49 16.86
CA GLN A 653 -16.39 -29.46 16.65
C GLN A 653 -15.00 -28.79 16.55
N ASN A 654 -14.47 -28.35 17.69
CA ASN A 654 -13.23 -27.55 17.74
C ASN A 654 -11.98 -28.28 17.20
N ALA A 655 -11.83 -29.58 17.43
CA ALA A 655 -10.65 -30.33 16.97
C ALA A 655 -10.60 -30.44 15.43
N GLU A 656 -11.74 -30.74 14.79
CA GLU A 656 -11.84 -30.77 13.32
C GLU A 656 -11.70 -29.38 12.71
N LEU A 657 -12.22 -28.35 13.39
CA LEU A 657 -12.06 -26.95 12.99
C LEU A 657 -10.60 -26.52 13.00
N ASN A 658 -9.88 -26.75 14.11
CA ASN A 658 -8.46 -26.40 14.24
C ASN A 658 -7.62 -27.12 13.20
N LYS A 659 -7.92 -28.39 12.92
CA LYS A 659 -7.25 -29.16 11.88
C LYS A 659 -7.53 -28.64 10.47
N LEU A 660 -8.78 -28.26 10.19
CA LEU A 660 -9.15 -27.64 8.92
C LEU A 660 -8.38 -26.33 8.72
N ASP A 661 -8.40 -25.43 9.71
CA ASP A 661 -7.74 -24.12 9.63
C ASP A 661 -6.22 -24.28 9.50
N ALA A 662 -5.60 -25.18 10.28
CA ALA A 662 -4.18 -25.51 10.17
C ALA A 662 -3.79 -26.08 8.79
N SER A 663 -4.62 -26.94 8.19
CA SER A 663 -4.36 -27.50 6.85
C SER A 663 -4.38 -26.44 5.74
N ARG A 664 -5.16 -25.36 5.93
CA ARG A 664 -5.24 -24.24 4.99
C ARG A 664 -4.13 -23.23 5.19
N PHE A 665 -3.69 -23.04 6.43
CA PHE A 665 -2.58 -22.16 6.77
C PHE A 665 -1.22 -22.75 6.39
N ALA A 666 -1.02 -24.06 6.53
CA ALA A 666 0.29 -24.70 6.35
C ALA A 666 0.95 -24.42 4.97
N PRO A 667 0.26 -24.52 3.82
CA PRO A 667 0.85 -24.17 2.52
C PRO A 667 1.32 -22.71 2.46
N PHE A 668 0.54 -21.79 3.04
CA PHE A 668 0.86 -20.37 3.08
C PHE A 668 2.10 -20.09 3.94
N TRP A 669 2.12 -20.62 5.16
CA TRP A 669 3.27 -20.52 6.07
C TRP A 669 4.54 -21.10 5.45
N ASN A 670 4.44 -22.29 4.85
CA ASN A 670 5.58 -22.97 4.24
C ASN A 670 6.18 -22.19 3.07
N GLU A 671 5.36 -21.48 2.28
CA GLU A 671 5.87 -20.61 1.21
C GLU A 671 6.59 -19.37 1.79
N ILE A 672 6.14 -18.80 2.91
CA ILE A 672 6.89 -17.72 3.59
C ILE A 672 8.26 -18.23 4.02
N VAL A 673 8.30 -19.39 4.69
CA VAL A 673 9.54 -20.00 5.20
C VAL A 673 10.49 -20.36 4.06
N LYS A 674 9.99 -20.91 2.95
CA LYS A 674 10.79 -21.15 1.74
C LYS A 674 11.35 -19.88 1.12
N ASN A 675 10.56 -18.80 1.03
CA ASN A 675 11.05 -17.53 0.50
C ASN A 675 12.16 -16.93 1.40
N LEU A 676 12.04 -17.04 2.73
CA LEU A 676 13.12 -16.65 3.65
C LEU A 676 14.40 -17.45 3.40
N ARG A 677 14.27 -18.74 3.03
CA ARG A 677 15.41 -19.58 2.65
C ARG A 677 15.99 -19.22 1.29
N GLU A 678 15.15 -18.93 0.29
CA GLU A 678 15.56 -18.43 -1.04
C GLU A 678 16.26 -17.05 -0.95
N GLU A 679 15.99 -16.28 0.10
CA GLU A 679 16.66 -15.01 0.39
C GLU A 679 17.95 -15.17 1.21
N ASP A 680 18.26 -16.40 1.62
CA ASP A 680 19.42 -16.75 2.46
C ASP A 680 19.35 -16.15 3.88
N TYR A 681 18.15 -15.82 4.39
CA TYR A 681 18.00 -15.37 5.78
C TYR A 681 17.99 -16.51 6.80
N ILE A 682 17.55 -17.70 6.40
CA ILE A 682 17.52 -18.88 7.26
C ILE A 682 18.36 -20.00 6.67
N SER A 683 18.86 -20.87 7.55
CA SER A 683 19.63 -22.06 7.18
C SER A 683 18.73 -23.24 6.78
N ASN A 684 19.31 -24.31 6.22
CA ASN A 684 18.56 -25.55 5.91
C ASN A 684 18.00 -26.23 7.17
N THR A 685 18.72 -26.13 8.29
CA THR A 685 18.26 -26.68 9.57
C THR A 685 17.09 -25.88 10.14
N GLU A 686 17.16 -24.54 10.09
CA GLU A 686 16.04 -23.68 10.49
C GLU A 686 14.81 -23.84 9.58
N LEU A 687 15.03 -24.07 8.27
CA LEU A 687 13.96 -24.40 7.33
C LEU A 687 13.17 -25.62 7.82
N ASP A 688 13.87 -26.73 8.12
CA ASP A 688 13.23 -27.97 8.57
C ASP A 688 12.49 -27.80 9.91
N LEU A 689 12.97 -26.91 10.78
CA LEU A 689 12.31 -26.59 12.06
C LEU A 689 11.02 -25.78 11.89
N LEU A 690 11.04 -24.82 10.96
CA LEU A 690 9.95 -23.87 10.72
C LEU A 690 8.83 -24.45 9.86
N LEU A 691 9.11 -25.45 9.02
CA LEU A 691 8.10 -26.04 8.15
C LEU A 691 6.95 -26.69 8.95
N MET A 692 5.73 -26.36 8.54
CA MET A 692 4.49 -26.91 9.09
C MET A 692 4.05 -28.12 8.24
N PRO A 693 3.73 -29.27 8.86
CA PRO A 693 3.12 -30.39 8.15
C PRO A 693 1.81 -29.99 7.46
N LYS A 694 1.47 -30.65 6.34
CA LYS A 694 0.27 -30.31 5.57
C LYS A 694 -1.04 -30.53 6.34
N ASN A 695 -1.03 -31.34 7.40
CA ASN A 695 -2.21 -31.68 8.21
C ASN A 695 -3.35 -32.33 7.39
N ILE A 696 -3.04 -32.94 6.24
CA ILE A 696 -3.97 -33.68 5.37
C ILE A 696 -3.82 -35.18 5.66
N GLY A 697 -4.82 -35.79 6.32
CA GLY A 697 -4.88 -37.24 6.60
C GLY A 697 -4.19 -37.71 7.91
N GLY A 698 -3.96 -39.02 7.99
CA GLY A 698 -3.13 -39.78 8.95
C GLY A 698 -3.53 -39.77 10.44
N LEU A 699 -3.33 -38.63 11.10
CA LEU A 699 -3.41 -38.48 12.55
C LEU A 699 -4.63 -37.60 12.92
N PRO A 700 -5.34 -37.85 14.03
CA PRO A 700 -6.52 -37.05 14.39
C PRO A 700 -6.18 -35.62 14.88
N ILE A 701 -4.91 -35.37 15.23
CA ILE A 701 -4.44 -34.12 15.84
C ILE A 701 -3.87 -33.13 14.81
N VAL A 702 -3.65 -31.88 15.26
CA VAL A 702 -2.88 -30.87 14.53
C VAL A 702 -1.39 -31.08 14.79
N GLN A 703 -0.60 -31.20 13.73
CA GLN A 703 0.84 -31.27 13.82
C GLN A 703 1.43 -29.86 13.68
N TRP A 704 2.02 -29.37 14.77
CA TRP A 704 2.65 -28.04 14.84
C TRP A 704 4.11 -28.06 14.37
N PRO A 705 4.69 -26.97 13.87
CA PRO A 705 6.10 -26.93 13.47
C PRO A 705 7.09 -27.38 14.56
N LEU A 706 8.23 -27.98 14.17
CA LEU A 706 9.20 -28.53 15.13
C LEU A 706 9.83 -27.45 16.02
N PHE A 707 9.93 -26.20 15.57
CA PHE A 707 10.50 -25.12 16.40
C PHE A 707 9.68 -24.83 17.68
N LEU A 708 8.40 -25.23 17.72
CA LEU A 708 7.55 -25.14 18.92
C LEU A 708 7.69 -26.37 19.82
N LEU A 709 7.95 -27.54 19.22
CA LEU A 709 7.95 -28.85 19.89
C LEU A 709 9.36 -29.33 20.28
N ALA A 710 10.41 -28.71 19.73
CA ALA A 710 11.81 -29.06 20.00
C ALA A 710 12.10 -29.05 21.51
N SER A 711 12.92 -30.01 21.97
CA SER A 711 13.23 -30.29 23.37
C SER A 711 12.05 -30.65 24.30
N LYS A 712 10.78 -30.48 23.89
CA LYS A 712 9.61 -30.70 24.77
C LYS A 712 9.39 -32.16 25.16
N VAL A 713 9.63 -33.09 24.24
CA VAL A 713 9.52 -34.53 24.54
C VAL A 713 10.57 -34.97 25.58
N PHE A 714 11.77 -34.39 25.52
CA PHE A 714 12.81 -34.67 26.52
C PHE A 714 12.44 -34.15 27.90
N LEU A 715 11.91 -32.91 27.96
CA LEU A 715 11.40 -32.33 29.21
C LEU A 715 10.24 -33.14 29.79
N ALA A 716 9.28 -33.54 28.94
CA ALA A 716 8.17 -34.40 29.37
C ALA A 716 8.66 -35.75 29.89
N LYS A 717 9.68 -36.34 29.24
CA LYS A 717 10.32 -37.57 29.68
C LYS A 717 11.03 -37.39 31.03
N ASP A 718 11.76 -36.29 31.24
CA ASP A 718 12.41 -36.02 32.54
C ASP A 718 11.36 -35.81 33.64
N ILE A 719 10.29 -35.06 33.37
CA ILE A 719 9.14 -34.90 34.29
C ILE A 719 8.50 -36.26 34.62
N ALA A 720 8.31 -37.14 33.62
CA ALA A 720 7.71 -38.45 33.84
C ALA A 720 8.60 -39.40 34.66
N VAL A 721 9.92 -39.27 34.56
CA VAL A 721 10.87 -40.07 35.37
C VAL A 721 10.92 -39.57 36.82
N ASP A 722 10.82 -38.27 37.03
CA ASP A 722 10.89 -37.64 38.36
C ASP A 722 9.55 -37.65 39.12
N CYS A 723 8.44 -37.89 38.43
CA CYS A 723 7.09 -37.82 39.02
C CYS A 723 6.70 -39.14 39.71
N ASN A 724 6.47 -39.07 41.02
CA ASN A 724 5.87 -40.14 41.83
C ASN A 724 4.40 -39.85 42.22
N ASP A 725 3.85 -38.70 41.79
CA ASP A 725 2.49 -38.24 42.08
C ASP A 725 1.45 -38.90 41.15
N SER A 726 0.14 -38.75 41.36
CA SER A 726 -0.90 -39.42 40.54
C SER A 726 -0.89 -39.07 39.03
N GLN A 727 -1.56 -39.91 38.21
CA GLN A 727 -1.67 -39.72 36.75
C GLN A 727 -2.18 -38.31 36.38
N ASP A 728 -3.18 -37.79 37.11
CA ASP A 728 -3.77 -36.47 36.85
C ASP A 728 -2.77 -35.34 37.10
N GLU A 729 -1.94 -35.44 38.15
CA GLU A 729 -0.90 -34.45 38.47
C GLU A 729 0.24 -34.49 37.44
N LEU A 730 0.63 -35.69 36.99
CA LEU A 730 1.60 -35.85 35.90
C LEU A 730 1.08 -35.18 34.61
N TRP A 731 -0.16 -35.46 34.23
CA TRP A 731 -0.76 -34.87 33.03
C TRP A 731 -0.97 -33.37 33.17
N LEU A 732 -1.31 -32.86 34.36
CA LEU A 732 -1.42 -31.43 34.64
C LEU A 732 -0.07 -30.71 34.47
N ARG A 733 1.03 -31.32 34.94
CA ARG A 733 2.39 -30.78 34.75
C ARG A 733 2.79 -30.76 33.28
N ILE A 734 2.44 -31.80 32.53
CA ILE A 734 2.66 -31.86 31.07
C ILE A 734 1.82 -30.81 30.34
N SER A 735 0.55 -30.66 30.71
CA SER A 735 -0.42 -29.76 30.08
C SER A 735 -0.23 -28.29 30.45
N LYS A 736 0.65 -27.97 31.41
CA LYS A 736 1.00 -26.58 31.74
C LYS A 736 1.64 -25.85 30.55
N ASP A 737 2.32 -26.59 29.68
CA ASP A 737 2.82 -26.11 28.39
C ASP A 737 2.06 -26.84 27.27
N GLU A 738 1.17 -26.11 26.59
CA GLU A 738 0.32 -26.66 25.52
C GLU A 738 1.16 -27.35 24.43
N TYR A 739 2.33 -26.81 24.08
CA TYR A 739 3.22 -27.41 23.08
C TYR A 739 3.90 -28.69 23.58
N MET A 740 4.09 -28.83 24.89
CA MET A 740 4.60 -30.06 25.48
C MET A 740 3.56 -31.18 25.42
N GLN A 741 2.30 -30.86 25.71
CA GLN A 741 1.18 -31.79 25.49
C GLN A 741 1.12 -32.23 24.01
N TYR A 742 1.12 -31.29 23.06
CA TYR A 742 1.06 -31.63 21.64
C TYR A 742 2.25 -32.48 21.18
N ALA A 743 3.46 -32.23 21.69
CA ALA A 743 4.64 -33.02 21.35
C ALA A 743 4.51 -34.48 21.81
N VAL A 744 3.95 -34.72 23.00
CA VAL A 744 3.73 -36.06 23.54
C VAL A 744 2.62 -36.79 22.77
N GLU A 745 1.48 -36.12 22.53
CA GLU A 745 0.37 -36.66 21.74
C GLU A 745 0.80 -37.00 20.31
N GLU A 746 1.57 -36.12 19.67
CA GLU A 746 2.10 -36.34 18.32
C GLU A 746 3.07 -37.51 18.27
N CYS A 747 4.01 -37.59 19.23
CA CYS A 747 4.91 -38.75 19.37
C CYS A 747 4.10 -40.05 19.43
N PHE A 748 3.13 -40.12 20.33
CA PHE A 748 2.33 -41.32 20.57
C PHE A 748 1.58 -41.78 19.31
N HIS A 749 0.83 -40.88 18.66
CA HIS A 749 0.08 -41.22 17.46
C HIS A 749 0.98 -41.49 16.25
N SER A 750 2.10 -40.77 16.11
CA SER A 750 3.05 -40.98 15.00
C SER A 750 3.74 -42.33 15.11
N ILE A 751 4.15 -42.75 16.32
CA ILE A 751 4.75 -44.08 16.54
C ILE A 751 3.74 -45.17 16.20
N LYS A 752 2.48 -45.05 16.68
CA LYS A 752 1.40 -46.01 16.36
C LYS A 752 1.24 -46.16 14.85
N TYR A 753 1.10 -45.03 14.15
CA TYR A 753 0.85 -45.03 12.71
C TYR A 753 2.06 -45.52 11.88
N ILE A 754 3.29 -45.14 12.24
CA ILE A 754 4.52 -45.61 11.58
C ILE A 754 4.67 -47.12 11.76
N LEU A 755 4.57 -47.64 12.99
CA LEU A 755 4.77 -49.06 13.24
C LEU A 755 3.66 -49.91 12.62
N SER A 756 2.40 -49.47 12.69
CA SER A 756 1.28 -50.14 11.99
C SER A 756 1.45 -50.14 10.47
N SER A 757 2.06 -49.11 9.88
CA SER A 757 2.25 -49.04 8.42
C SER A 757 3.40 -49.92 7.92
N ILE A 758 4.43 -50.12 8.75
CA ILE A 758 5.65 -50.85 8.40
C ILE A 758 5.55 -52.35 8.70
N LEU A 759 4.85 -52.72 9.79
CA LEU A 759 4.78 -54.08 10.29
C LEU A 759 3.62 -54.87 9.66
N ASP A 760 3.90 -56.11 9.24
CA ASP A 760 2.90 -57.01 8.67
C ASP A 760 2.24 -57.91 9.73
N LYS A 761 0.92 -58.17 9.56
CA LYS A 761 0.07 -59.14 10.29
C LYS A 761 0.33 -59.24 11.81
N GLU A 762 1.24 -60.12 12.21
CA GLU A 762 1.59 -60.43 13.61
C GLU A 762 2.28 -59.24 14.29
N GLY A 763 3.12 -58.49 13.57
CA GLY A 763 3.74 -57.27 14.07
C GLY A 763 2.73 -56.12 14.19
N HIS A 764 1.74 -56.04 13.30
CA HIS A 764 0.64 -55.09 13.42
C HIS A 764 -0.23 -55.39 14.65
N LEU A 765 -0.53 -56.67 14.91
CA LEU A 765 -1.28 -57.11 16.08
C LEU A 765 -0.53 -56.73 17.37
N TRP A 766 0.79 -56.89 17.42
CA TRP A 766 1.63 -56.45 18.54
C TRP A 766 1.50 -54.95 18.83
N VAL A 767 1.63 -54.10 17.80
CA VAL A 767 1.45 -52.64 17.94
C VAL A 767 0.06 -52.32 18.46
N GLN A 768 -0.99 -52.89 17.85
CA GLN A 768 -2.36 -52.61 18.25
C GLN A 768 -2.58 -52.96 19.73
N ARG A 769 -2.13 -54.13 20.18
CA ARG A 769 -2.30 -54.58 21.57
C ARG A 769 -1.56 -53.73 22.58
N ILE A 770 -0.35 -53.28 22.28
CA ILE A 770 0.39 -52.37 23.18
C ILE A 770 -0.35 -51.05 23.31
N PHE A 771 -0.71 -50.43 22.19
CA PHE A 771 -1.36 -49.12 22.22
C PHE A 771 -2.76 -49.17 22.84
N ASP A 772 -3.52 -50.25 22.63
CA ASP A 772 -4.82 -50.45 23.27
C ASP A 772 -4.66 -50.72 24.77
N GLY A 773 -3.64 -51.48 25.18
CA GLY A 773 -3.30 -51.71 26.60
C GLY A 773 -2.91 -50.42 27.32
N ILE A 774 -2.07 -49.58 26.70
CA ILE A 774 -1.72 -48.25 27.24
C ILE A 774 -2.98 -47.38 27.39
N GLN A 775 -3.88 -47.38 26.41
CA GLN A 775 -5.12 -46.63 26.47
C GLN A 775 -6.05 -47.13 27.58
N GLU A 776 -6.12 -48.44 27.79
CA GLU A 776 -6.89 -49.06 28.87
C GLU A 776 -6.31 -48.70 30.24
N SER A 777 -4.98 -48.76 30.41
CA SER A 777 -4.30 -48.32 31.63
C SER A 777 -4.54 -46.84 31.94
N ILE A 778 -4.54 -45.97 30.91
CA ILE A 778 -4.91 -44.55 31.04
C ILE A 778 -6.36 -44.42 31.54
N SER A 779 -7.30 -45.18 30.96
CA SER A 779 -8.72 -45.12 31.33
C SER A 779 -9.01 -45.63 32.75
N LYS A 780 -8.18 -46.57 33.25
CA LYS A 780 -8.26 -47.12 34.61
C LYS A 780 -7.46 -46.31 35.64
N ASN A 781 -6.77 -45.24 35.22
CA ASN A 781 -5.85 -44.43 36.04
C ASN A 781 -4.69 -45.23 36.68
N ASN A 782 -4.23 -46.30 36.01
CA ASN A 782 -3.20 -47.22 36.51
C ASN A 782 -1.87 -47.11 35.73
N ILE A 783 -1.66 -46.06 34.95
CA ILE A 783 -0.47 -45.99 34.06
C ILE A 783 0.87 -46.07 34.81
N GLN A 784 0.90 -45.64 36.07
CA GLN A 784 2.11 -45.67 36.91
C GLN A 784 2.43 -47.04 37.50
N SER A 785 1.42 -47.89 37.71
CA SER A 785 1.64 -49.28 38.09
C SER A 785 2.03 -50.13 36.89
N ASP A 786 1.47 -49.81 35.73
CA ASP A 786 1.54 -50.67 34.54
C ASP A 786 2.77 -50.34 33.65
N ILE A 787 3.32 -49.12 33.75
CA ILE A 787 4.46 -48.64 32.95
C ILE A 787 5.60 -48.14 33.83
N HIS A 788 6.79 -48.70 33.64
CA HIS A 788 7.99 -48.28 34.36
C HIS A 788 8.65 -47.04 33.70
N PHE A 789 8.23 -45.84 34.09
CA PHE A 789 8.72 -44.58 33.48
C PHE A 789 10.25 -44.40 33.51
N SER A 790 10.95 -44.94 34.50
CA SER A 790 12.44 -44.84 34.54
C SER A 790 13.15 -45.57 33.40
N LYS A 791 12.47 -46.50 32.71
CA LYS A 791 12.98 -47.25 31.55
C LYS A 791 12.53 -46.65 30.22
N LEU A 792 11.68 -45.62 30.23
CA LEU A 792 11.27 -44.88 29.04
C LEU A 792 12.44 -44.30 28.21
N PRO A 793 13.56 -43.83 28.81
CA PRO A 793 14.73 -43.40 28.04
C PRO A 793 15.30 -44.50 27.11
N ASN A 794 15.24 -45.77 27.53
CA ASN A 794 15.70 -46.90 26.71
C ASN A 794 14.80 -47.09 25.48
N VAL A 795 13.48 -46.97 25.66
CA VAL A 795 12.50 -47.05 24.56
C VAL A 795 12.73 -45.94 23.55
N ILE A 796 12.92 -44.70 24.02
CA ILE A 796 13.22 -43.56 23.14
C ILE A 796 14.50 -43.80 22.35
N ALA A 797 15.56 -44.32 22.99
CA ALA A 797 16.82 -44.63 22.30
C ALA A 797 16.64 -45.69 21.19
N LYS A 798 15.87 -46.74 21.44
CA LYS A 798 15.56 -47.77 20.42
C LYS A 798 14.66 -47.22 19.29
N LEU A 799 13.68 -46.39 19.61
CA LEU A 799 12.85 -45.70 18.62
C LEU A 799 13.67 -44.75 17.73
N VAL A 800 14.64 -44.04 18.29
CA VAL A 800 15.56 -43.18 17.53
C VAL A 800 16.39 -44.01 16.55
N ALA A 801 16.88 -45.19 16.96
CA ALA A 801 17.61 -46.10 16.08
C ALA A 801 16.72 -46.61 14.92
N VAL A 802 15.49 -47.03 15.23
CA VAL A 802 14.50 -47.47 14.22
C VAL A 802 14.20 -46.34 13.22
N ALA A 803 13.86 -45.15 13.70
CA ALA A 803 13.53 -44.01 12.84
C ALA A 803 14.75 -43.51 12.03
N GLY A 804 15.95 -43.60 12.59
CA GLY A 804 17.20 -43.24 11.91
C GLY A 804 17.50 -44.15 10.71
N ILE A 805 17.28 -45.46 10.84
CA ILE A 805 17.46 -46.43 9.74
C ILE A 805 16.38 -46.25 8.67
N LEU A 806 15.13 -46.05 9.08
CA LEU A 806 13.99 -45.93 8.17
C LEU A 806 13.94 -44.60 7.39
N LYS A 807 14.70 -43.59 7.80
CA LYS A 807 14.83 -42.30 7.09
C LYS A 807 15.63 -42.44 5.78
N GLU A 808 16.56 -43.39 5.74
CA GLU A 808 17.47 -43.61 4.61
C GLU A 808 16.80 -44.40 3.47
N THR A 809 17.47 -44.49 2.31
CA THR A 809 16.97 -45.26 1.16
C THR A 809 17.06 -46.76 1.38
N GLU A 810 16.12 -47.52 0.79
CA GLU A 810 16.07 -48.99 0.92
C GLU A 810 17.36 -49.63 0.42
N SER A 811 17.98 -50.45 1.27
CA SER A 811 19.09 -51.35 0.91
C SER A 811 18.96 -52.65 1.71
N ALA A 812 19.55 -53.73 1.20
CA ALA A 812 19.47 -55.04 1.84
C ALA A 812 20.05 -55.04 3.27
N ASP A 813 21.11 -54.26 3.50
CA ASP A 813 21.75 -54.11 4.81
C ASP A 813 20.91 -53.28 5.76
N MET A 814 20.28 -52.20 5.28
CA MET A 814 19.37 -51.37 6.09
C MET A 814 18.09 -52.11 6.45
N LYS A 815 17.61 -53.04 5.60
CA LYS A 815 16.47 -53.90 5.92
C LYS A 815 16.79 -54.87 7.05
N LYS A 816 17.97 -55.51 7.02
CA LYS A 816 18.45 -56.35 8.15
C LYS A 816 18.65 -55.52 9.42
N GLY A 817 19.24 -54.33 9.29
CA GLY A 817 19.40 -53.39 10.40
C GLY A 817 18.08 -52.95 11.03
N ALA A 818 17.05 -52.67 10.20
CA ALA A 818 15.72 -52.31 10.66
C ALA A 818 15.02 -53.46 11.40
N VAL A 819 15.14 -54.71 10.91
CA VAL A 819 14.61 -55.89 11.61
C VAL A 819 15.25 -56.04 12.99
N ASN A 820 16.57 -55.93 13.08
CA ASN A 820 17.29 -56.01 14.36
C ASN A 820 16.87 -54.88 15.31
N ALA A 821 16.78 -53.64 14.82
CA ALA A 821 16.38 -52.49 15.64
C ALA A 821 14.93 -52.60 16.17
N ILE A 822 14.02 -53.20 15.39
CA ILE A 822 12.63 -53.45 15.80
C ILE A 822 12.56 -54.62 16.81
N GLN A 823 13.39 -55.66 16.64
CA GLN A 823 13.51 -56.74 17.64
C GLN A 823 14.04 -56.21 18.97
N ASP A 824 15.08 -55.36 18.94
CA ASP A 824 15.58 -54.66 20.13
C ASP A 824 14.48 -53.81 20.80
N LEU A 825 13.67 -53.09 20.00
CA LEU A 825 12.55 -52.31 20.50
C LEU A 825 11.49 -53.21 21.15
N TYR A 826 11.17 -54.35 20.54
CA TYR A 826 10.25 -55.33 21.08
C TYR A 826 10.73 -55.84 22.46
N GLU A 827 12.01 -56.19 22.58
CA GLU A 827 12.56 -56.72 23.84
C GLU A 827 12.50 -55.70 24.97
N VAL A 828 12.90 -54.45 24.70
CA VAL A 828 12.85 -53.38 25.71
C VAL A 828 11.40 -53.09 26.12
N VAL A 829 10.47 -52.97 25.16
CA VAL A 829 9.08 -52.62 25.47
C VAL A 829 8.36 -53.75 26.22
N HIS A 830 8.58 -55.00 25.82
CA HIS A 830 7.90 -56.17 26.39
C HIS A 830 8.50 -56.63 27.73
N HIS A 831 9.81 -56.49 27.94
CA HIS A 831 10.47 -57.02 29.16
C HIS A 831 10.88 -55.95 30.17
N GLU A 832 11.11 -54.70 29.74
CA GLU A 832 11.60 -53.64 30.63
C GLU A 832 10.55 -52.56 30.98
N VAL A 833 9.50 -52.39 30.18
CA VAL A 833 8.61 -51.22 30.29
C VAL A 833 7.16 -51.54 30.63
N LEU A 834 6.57 -52.61 30.10
CA LEU A 834 5.14 -52.91 30.25
C LEU A 834 4.89 -54.11 31.17
N PHE A 835 4.13 -53.90 32.25
CA PHE A 835 3.40 -54.94 32.99
C PHE A 835 1.93 -54.89 32.59
N VAL A 836 1.63 -55.14 31.31
CA VAL A 836 0.23 -55.28 30.89
C VAL A 836 -0.28 -56.61 31.46
N ASP A 837 -1.47 -56.60 32.08
CA ASP A 837 -2.14 -57.80 32.57
C ASP A 837 -2.47 -58.72 31.38
N LEU A 838 -1.53 -59.60 31.04
CA LEU A 838 -1.57 -60.55 29.91
C LEU A 838 -2.76 -61.52 30.01
N SER A 839 -3.44 -61.58 31.16
CA SER A 839 -4.51 -62.51 31.47
C SER A 839 -5.77 -62.32 30.61
N ALA A 840 -6.04 -61.10 30.13
CA ALA A 840 -7.26 -60.80 29.36
C ALA A 840 -7.19 -61.21 27.87
N ASN A 841 -6.00 -61.42 27.28
CA ASN A 841 -5.80 -61.63 25.84
C ASN A 841 -4.77 -62.73 25.52
N ILE A 842 -4.84 -63.88 26.22
CA ILE A 842 -3.86 -64.98 26.13
C ILE A 842 -3.67 -65.49 24.69
N ASP A 843 -4.75 -65.57 23.90
CA ASP A 843 -4.70 -66.12 22.54
C ASP A 843 -3.83 -65.29 21.59
N ASP A 844 -3.93 -63.96 21.63
CA ASP A 844 -3.15 -63.07 20.77
C ASP A 844 -1.67 -63.04 21.15
N TRP A 845 -1.38 -63.04 22.45
CA TRP A 845 -0.01 -63.13 22.95
C TRP A 845 0.63 -64.50 22.65
N SER A 846 -0.17 -65.57 22.65
CA SER A 846 0.29 -66.91 22.22
C SER A 846 0.67 -66.93 20.73
N GLN A 847 -0.08 -66.22 19.88
CA GLN A 847 0.21 -66.09 18.46
C GLN A 847 1.51 -65.30 18.21
N ILE A 848 1.70 -64.18 18.92
CA ILE A 848 2.92 -63.35 18.82
C ILE A 848 4.14 -64.14 19.31
N ASN A 849 4.04 -64.83 20.45
CA ASN A 849 5.13 -65.63 21.00
C ASN A 849 5.48 -66.84 20.12
N ARG A 850 4.49 -67.49 19.51
CA ARG A 850 4.71 -68.56 18.53
C ARG A 850 5.40 -68.04 17.26
N ALA A 851 4.96 -66.90 16.74
CA ALA A 851 5.58 -66.25 15.59
C ALA A 851 7.04 -65.84 15.86
N ARG A 852 7.36 -65.43 17.10
CA ARG A 852 8.74 -65.16 17.54
C ARG A 852 9.58 -66.44 17.57
N ALA A 853 9.07 -67.51 18.18
CA ALA A 853 9.77 -68.80 18.26
C ALA A 853 10.08 -69.40 16.88
N GLU A 854 9.22 -69.14 15.89
CA GLU A 854 9.40 -69.56 14.51
C GLU A 854 10.24 -68.59 13.65
N GLY A 855 10.74 -67.49 14.22
CA GLY A 855 11.53 -66.48 13.50
C GLY A 855 10.74 -65.70 12.43
N ARG A 856 9.41 -65.80 12.43
CA ARG A 856 8.52 -65.14 11.45
C ARG A 856 8.22 -63.68 11.83
N LEU A 857 8.29 -63.35 13.12
CA LEU A 857 8.01 -62.01 13.64
C LEU A 857 9.03 -60.98 13.09
N PHE A 858 8.52 -59.91 12.46
CA PHE A 858 9.27 -58.82 11.83
C PHE A 858 10.12 -59.18 10.58
N SER A 859 10.02 -60.41 10.07
CA SER A 859 10.79 -60.87 8.89
C SER A 859 10.43 -60.14 7.59
N ASN A 860 9.17 -59.75 7.41
CA ASN A 860 8.65 -59.03 6.25
C ASN A 860 8.27 -57.59 6.63
N LEU A 861 9.22 -56.67 6.49
CA LEU A 861 8.98 -55.23 6.68
C LEU A 861 8.59 -54.58 5.35
N LYS A 862 7.52 -53.77 5.38
CA LYS A 862 7.18 -52.85 4.30
C LYS A 862 8.02 -51.58 4.43
N TRP A 863 8.88 -51.33 3.43
CA TRP A 863 9.69 -50.12 3.44
C TRP A 863 8.83 -48.87 3.17
N PRO A 864 9.04 -47.76 3.89
CA PRO A 864 8.26 -46.52 3.72
C PRO A 864 8.60 -45.81 2.41
N ASN A 865 8.01 -46.27 1.31
CA ASN A 865 8.18 -45.68 -0.03
C ASN A 865 7.24 -44.51 -0.29
N GLU A 866 6.18 -44.36 0.51
CA GLU A 866 5.29 -43.20 0.41
C GLU A 866 5.95 -41.93 0.95
N PRO A 867 5.91 -40.80 0.20
CA PRO A 867 6.59 -39.57 0.60
C PRO A 867 6.06 -39.02 1.94
N GLY A 868 4.76 -39.12 2.20
CA GLY A 868 4.16 -38.67 3.47
C GLY A 868 4.64 -39.47 4.68
N LEU A 869 4.78 -40.80 4.53
CA LEU A 869 5.30 -41.68 5.58
C LEU A 869 6.79 -41.39 5.84
N LYS A 870 7.59 -41.17 4.78
CA LYS A 870 9.00 -40.80 4.90
C LYS A 870 9.21 -39.46 5.60
N ASP A 871 8.39 -38.45 5.29
CA ASP A 871 8.45 -37.13 5.94
C ASP A 871 8.07 -37.23 7.43
N MET A 872 7.08 -38.05 7.76
CA MET A 872 6.68 -38.29 9.15
C MET A 872 7.76 -39.06 9.94
N ILE A 873 8.47 -40.01 9.33
CA ILE A 873 9.60 -40.71 9.96
C ILE A 873 10.76 -39.74 10.21
N LYS A 874 11.11 -38.91 9.22
CA LYS A 874 12.10 -37.84 9.38
C LYS A 874 11.73 -36.91 10.53
N ARG A 875 10.46 -36.52 10.60
CA ARG A 875 9.92 -35.63 11.62
C ARG A 875 9.95 -36.27 13.02
N LEU A 876 9.53 -37.53 13.15
CA LEU A 876 9.61 -38.27 14.41
C LEU A 876 11.07 -38.38 14.87
N HIS A 877 11.99 -38.70 13.96
CA HIS A 877 13.41 -38.74 14.28
C HIS A 877 13.91 -37.38 14.79
N SER A 878 13.56 -36.27 14.15
CA SER A 878 13.91 -34.92 14.60
C SER A 878 13.32 -34.59 15.98
N LEU A 879 12.04 -34.91 16.21
CA LEU A 879 11.35 -34.68 17.49
C LEU A 879 12.03 -35.43 18.66
N LEU A 880 12.57 -36.62 18.38
CA LEU A 880 13.25 -37.48 19.36
C LEU A 880 14.78 -37.26 19.45
N THR A 881 15.37 -36.36 18.65
CA THR A 881 16.83 -36.13 18.62
C THR A 881 17.22 -34.69 18.95
N ILE A 882 16.38 -33.70 18.63
CA ILE A 882 16.67 -32.29 18.88
C ILE A 882 16.50 -31.98 20.37
N LYS A 883 17.63 -31.87 21.08
CA LYS A 883 17.69 -31.56 22.51
C LYS A 883 17.70 -30.06 22.81
N GLU A 884 18.20 -29.25 21.88
CA GLU A 884 18.27 -27.81 22.07
C GLU A 884 16.90 -27.16 21.86
N SER A 885 16.57 -26.19 22.73
CA SER A 885 15.37 -25.38 22.56
C SER A 885 15.51 -24.48 21.33
N ALA A 886 14.48 -24.46 20.49
CA ALA A 886 14.42 -23.63 19.29
C ALA A 886 13.82 -22.23 19.55
N ALA A 887 13.87 -21.74 20.80
CA ALA A 887 13.24 -20.47 21.22
C ALA A 887 13.71 -19.22 20.44
N ASN A 888 14.93 -19.24 19.89
CA ASN A 888 15.52 -18.12 19.14
C ASN A 888 15.50 -18.33 17.61
N VAL A 889 14.68 -19.26 17.10
CA VAL A 889 14.57 -19.53 15.66
C VAL A 889 13.47 -18.64 15.06
N PRO A 890 13.74 -17.87 13.98
CA PRO A 890 15.00 -17.77 13.24
C PRO A 890 16.03 -16.82 13.89
N LYS A 891 17.31 -17.18 13.80
CA LYS A 891 18.41 -16.40 14.42
C LYS A 891 18.68 -15.06 13.71
N ASN A 892 18.48 -15.00 12.40
CA ASN A 892 18.69 -13.78 11.61
C ASN A 892 17.67 -12.70 12.01
N LEU A 893 18.16 -11.49 12.26
CA LEU A 893 17.35 -10.36 12.72
C LEU A 893 16.31 -9.91 11.69
N GLU A 894 16.65 -9.97 10.40
CA GLU A 894 15.75 -9.57 9.32
C GLU A 894 14.62 -10.58 9.11
N ALA A 895 14.90 -11.88 9.16
CA ALA A 895 13.86 -12.93 9.19
C ALA A 895 12.94 -12.77 10.39
N SER A 896 13.51 -12.59 11.58
CA SER A 896 12.75 -12.33 12.81
C SER A 896 11.86 -11.10 12.68
N ARG A 897 12.39 -9.98 12.17
CA ARG A 897 11.64 -8.74 11.94
C ARG A 897 10.50 -8.94 10.96
N ARG A 898 10.72 -9.65 9.85
CA ARG A 898 9.69 -9.92 8.82
C ARG A 898 8.57 -10.81 9.36
N LEU A 899 8.91 -11.87 10.11
CA LEU A 899 7.92 -12.72 10.76
C LEU A 899 7.12 -11.96 11.82
N GLN A 900 7.77 -11.17 12.67
CA GLN A 900 7.09 -10.31 13.66
C GLN A 900 6.14 -9.32 12.98
N PHE A 901 6.59 -8.66 11.91
CA PHE A 901 5.74 -7.72 11.17
C PHE A 901 4.53 -8.42 10.55
N PHE A 902 4.73 -9.55 9.86
CA PHE A 902 3.66 -10.35 9.27
C PHE A 902 2.65 -10.80 10.33
N THR A 903 3.13 -11.41 11.42
CA THR A 903 2.27 -11.92 12.49
C THR A 903 1.52 -10.81 13.21
N ASN A 904 2.18 -9.69 13.53
CA ASN A 904 1.51 -8.52 14.09
C ASN A 904 0.42 -7.98 13.15
N SER A 905 0.65 -8.01 11.83
CA SER A 905 -0.36 -7.56 10.85
C SER A 905 -1.63 -8.42 10.87
N LEU A 906 -1.54 -9.73 11.17
CA LEU A 906 -2.71 -10.62 11.25
C LEU A 906 -3.71 -10.19 12.33
N PHE A 907 -3.24 -9.68 13.46
CA PHE A 907 -4.08 -9.26 14.58
C PHE A 907 -4.64 -7.84 14.42
N MET A 908 -4.25 -7.12 13.36
CA MET A 908 -4.82 -5.82 13.05
C MET A 908 -6.22 -5.95 12.44
N GLN A 909 -7.00 -4.87 12.54
CA GLN A 909 -8.27 -4.80 11.82
C GLN A 909 -8.03 -4.67 10.31
N MET A 910 -8.40 -5.72 9.57
CA MET A 910 -8.38 -5.75 8.11
C MET A 910 -9.79 -5.86 7.53
N PRO A 911 -10.05 -5.28 6.35
CA PRO A 911 -11.30 -5.51 5.63
C PRO A 911 -11.45 -6.99 5.25
N VAL A 912 -12.69 -7.43 5.03
CA VAL A 912 -12.96 -8.82 4.62
C VAL A 912 -12.30 -9.12 3.27
N ALA A 913 -11.50 -10.19 3.22
CA ALA A 913 -10.85 -10.64 1.99
C ALA A 913 -11.90 -11.05 0.95
N ARG A 914 -11.81 -10.44 -0.24
CA ARG A 914 -12.55 -10.86 -1.43
C ARG A 914 -11.73 -11.90 -2.20
N PRO A 915 -12.38 -12.75 -3.02
CA PRO A 915 -11.66 -13.64 -3.93
C PRO A 915 -10.66 -12.91 -4.82
N VAL A 916 -9.57 -13.57 -5.21
CA VAL A 916 -8.55 -12.97 -6.10
C VAL A 916 -9.16 -12.48 -7.40
N SER A 917 -10.21 -13.15 -7.91
CA SER A 917 -10.94 -12.72 -9.11
C SER A 917 -11.63 -11.36 -8.98
N GLU A 918 -11.94 -10.91 -7.76
CA GLU A 918 -12.61 -9.64 -7.47
C GLU A 918 -11.62 -8.55 -7.02
N MET A 919 -10.32 -8.85 -7.01
CA MET A 919 -9.31 -7.92 -6.53
C MET A 919 -9.22 -6.68 -7.45
N LEU A 920 -8.88 -5.53 -6.86
CA LEU A 920 -8.54 -4.34 -7.63
C LEU A 920 -7.21 -4.58 -8.35
N SER A 921 -7.12 -4.17 -9.61
CA SER A 921 -5.83 -4.11 -10.30
C SER A 921 -4.95 -3.06 -9.62
N PHE A 922 -3.69 -3.41 -9.42
CA PHE A 922 -2.67 -2.48 -8.95
C PHE A 922 -1.47 -2.55 -9.88
N SER A 923 -0.83 -1.41 -10.07
CA SER A 923 0.41 -1.28 -10.84
C SER A 923 1.47 -0.67 -9.93
N VAL A 924 2.70 -1.17 -10.01
CA VAL A 924 3.81 -0.66 -9.22
C VAL A 924 4.67 0.22 -10.11
N PHE A 925 4.64 1.53 -9.86
CA PHE A 925 5.53 2.48 -10.51
C PHE A 925 6.86 2.51 -9.77
N THR A 926 7.96 2.27 -10.47
CA THR A 926 9.31 2.39 -9.91
C THR A 926 10.01 3.55 -10.59
N PRO A 927 10.37 4.63 -9.87
CA PRO A 927 11.14 5.71 -10.46
C PRO A 927 12.51 5.16 -10.87
N TYR A 928 12.76 5.10 -12.18
CA TYR A 928 14.01 4.59 -12.72
C TYR A 928 14.96 5.75 -12.98
N TYR A 929 16.02 5.83 -12.18
CA TYR A 929 17.29 6.46 -12.60
C TYR A 929 18.16 5.38 -13.25
N SER A 930 19.24 5.77 -13.95
CA SER A 930 20.12 4.88 -14.72
C SER A 930 20.91 3.85 -13.88
N GLU A 931 20.22 3.03 -13.10
CA GLU A 931 20.75 1.94 -12.28
C GLU A 931 20.73 0.63 -13.09
N THR A 932 21.78 -0.17 -13.00
CA THR A 932 21.81 -1.52 -13.58
C THR A 932 21.00 -2.47 -12.70
N VAL A 933 20.25 -3.41 -13.30
CA VAL A 933 19.38 -4.35 -12.57
C VAL A 933 20.18 -5.47 -11.88
N LEU A 934 21.37 -5.78 -12.39
CA LEU A 934 22.22 -6.85 -11.90
C LEU A 934 23.68 -6.42 -11.97
N TYR A 935 24.39 -6.45 -10.84
CA TYR A 935 25.83 -6.19 -10.82
C TYR A 935 26.58 -7.09 -11.80
N SER A 936 27.58 -6.53 -12.47
CA SER A 936 28.60 -7.31 -13.19
C SER A 936 29.69 -7.80 -12.23
N ILE A 937 30.43 -8.83 -12.62
CA ILE A 937 31.57 -9.33 -11.82
C ILE A 937 32.63 -8.23 -11.65
N ALA A 938 32.87 -7.45 -12.71
CA ALA A 938 33.81 -6.34 -12.68
C ALA A 938 33.42 -5.28 -11.64
N GLU A 939 32.13 -4.97 -11.51
CA GLU A 939 31.63 -4.05 -10.48
C GLU A 939 31.78 -4.63 -9.07
N LEU A 940 31.52 -5.93 -8.87
CA LEU A 940 31.66 -6.58 -7.57
C LEU A 940 33.11 -6.64 -7.07
N GLN A 941 34.06 -6.77 -8.00
CA GLN A 941 35.49 -6.81 -7.73
C GLN A 941 36.13 -5.41 -7.74
N LYS A 942 35.41 -4.39 -8.22
CA LYS A 942 35.90 -3.01 -8.25
C LYS A 942 36.20 -2.56 -6.83
N LYS A 943 37.44 -2.13 -6.61
CA LYS A 943 37.91 -1.62 -5.33
C LYS A 943 37.60 -0.13 -5.24
N ASN A 944 37.10 0.30 -4.09
CA ASN A 944 36.96 1.72 -3.74
C ASN A 944 38.34 2.32 -3.40
N GLU A 945 38.37 3.62 -3.08
CA GLU A 945 39.60 4.36 -2.71
C GLU A 945 40.37 3.69 -1.57
N ASP A 946 39.67 3.03 -0.64
CA ASP A 946 40.24 2.27 0.50
C ASP A 946 40.67 0.83 0.14
N GLY A 947 40.62 0.42 -1.13
CA GLY A 947 41.00 -0.92 -1.58
C GLY A 947 39.97 -2.03 -1.30
N ILE A 948 38.80 -1.68 -0.76
CA ILE A 948 37.70 -2.61 -0.43
C ILE A 948 36.82 -2.85 -1.66
N SER A 949 36.57 -4.12 -2.00
CA SER A 949 35.62 -4.49 -3.06
C SER A 949 34.18 -4.50 -2.57
N THR A 950 33.23 -4.24 -3.47
CA THR A 950 31.79 -4.30 -3.14
C THR A 950 31.38 -5.67 -2.61
N LEU A 951 31.92 -6.76 -3.16
CA LEU A 951 31.66 -8.11 -2.67
C LEU A 951 32.14 -8.30 -1.22
N PHE A 952 33.37 -7.89 -0.91
CA PHE A 952 33.92 -7.99 0.44
C PHE A 952 33.10 -7.19 1.46
N TYR A 953 32.67 -5.99 1.07
CA TYR A 953 31.80 -5.16 1.90
C TYR A 953 30.47 -5.86 2.24
N LEU A 954 29.80 -6.45 1.24
CA LEU A 954 28.53 -7.17 1.43
C LEU A 954 28.71 -8.42 2.31
N GLN A 955 29.80 -9.18 2.14
CA GLN A 955 30.12 -10.33 3.00
C GLN A 955 30.29 -9.93 4.47
N LYS A 956 30.86 -8.75 4.74
CA LYS A 956 31.08 -8.25 6.11
C LYS A 956 29.83 -7.70 6.78
N ILE A 957 28.92 -7.12 6.00
CA ILE A 957 27.64 -6.62 6.54
C ILE A 957 26.65 -7.76 6.80
N TYR A 958 26.64 -8.79 5.95
CA TYR A 958 25.68 -9.90 6.00
C TYR A 958 26.38 -11.25 6.20
N PRO A 959 27.12 -11.47 7.31
CA PRO A 959 27.95 -12.66 7.50
C PRO A 959 27.12 -13.95 7.66
N ASP A 960 25.97 -13.86 8.32
CA ASP A 960 25.03 -14.95 8.51
C ASP A 960 24.31 -15.33 7.21
N GLU A 961 23.90 -14.33 6.43
CA GLU A 961 23.27 -14.55 5.12
C GLU A 961 24.27 -15.10 4.09
N TRP A 962 25.53 -14.69 4.17
CA TRP A 962 26.61 -15.24 3.34
C TRP A 962 26.82 -16.73 3.62
N LYS A 963 26.85 -17.13 4.89
CA LYS A 963 26.92 -18.53 5.30
C LYS A 963 25.74 -19.36 4.78
N ASN A 964 24.53 -18.83 4.88
CA ASN A 964 23.32 -19.48 4.36
C ASN A 964 23.33 -19.60 2.82
N PHE A 965 23.88 -18.59 2.13
CA PHE A 965 24.09 -18.59 0.69
C PHE A 965 25.06 -19.69 0.26
N LEU A 966 26.24 -19.78 0.87
CA LEU A 966 27.22 -20.83 0.58
C LEU A 966 26.62 -22.23 0.82
N THR A 967 25.87 -22.39 1.90
CA THR A 967 25.14 -23.63 2.19
C THR A 967 24.10 -23.96 1.11
N ARG A 968 23.46 -22.95 0.49
CA ARG A 968 22.45 -23.14 -0.58
C ARG A 968 23.06 -23.69 -1.86
N ILE A 969 24.25 -23.20 -2.21
CA ILE A 969 25.00 -23.61 -3.41
C ILE A 969 25.91 -24.82 -3.14
N ASN A 970 25.79 -25.47 -1.98
CA ASN A 970 26.61 -26.61 -1.54
C ASN A 970 28.13 -26.32 -1.55
N ARG A 971 28.53 -25.15 -1.06
CA ARG A 971 29.93 -24.75 -0.88
C ARG A 971 30.28 -24.64 0.60
N ASP A 972 31.53 -24.93 0.93
CA ASP A 972 32.06 -24.76 2.28
C ASP A 972 32.33 -23.27 2.57
N GLU A 973 32.22 -22.88 3.84
CA GLU A 973 32.52 -21.53 4.35
C GLU A 973 33.98 -21.12 4.11
N ASN A 974 34.88 -22.10 4.00
CA ASN A 974 36.30 -21.89 3.75
C ASN A 974 36.67 -21.93 2.26
N ALA A 975 35.70 -22.11 1.35
CA ALA A 975 35.97 -22.13 -0.08
C ALA A 975 36.51 -20.76 -0.54
N ALA A 976 37.61 -20.76 -1.30
CA ALA A 976 38.17 -19.52 -1.83
C ALA A 976 37.19 -18.87 -2.82
N ASP A 977 37.11 -17.53 -2.83
CA ASP A 977 36.26 -16.78 -3.77
C ASP A 977 36.49 -17.19 -5.25
N THR A 978 37.70 -17.64 -5.59
CA THR A 978 38.06 -18.19 -6.91
C THR A 978 37.23 -19.41 -7.32
N GLU A 979 36.77 -20.22 -6.38
CA GLU A 979 35.91 -21.37 -6.68
C GLU A 979 34.47 -20.95 -7.04
N LEU A 980 33.98 -19.82 -6.50
CA LEU A 980 32.66 -19.26 -6.83
C LEU A 980 32.61 -18.72 -8.27
N PHE A 981 33.75 -18.32 -8.83
CA PHE A 981 33.88 -17.84 -10.21
C PHE A 981 34.11 -18.98 -11.22
N SER A 982 34.14 -20.24 -10.79
CA SER A 982 34.43 -21.38 -11.68
C SER A 982 33.20 -21.90 -12.44
N SER A 983 32.00 -21.76 -11.86
CA SER A 983 30.73 -22.23 -12.42
C SER A 983 29.88 -21.06 -12.90
N ALA A 984 29.38 -21.13 -14.13
CA ALA A 984 28.51 -20.09 -14.69
C ALA A 984 27.20 -19.91 -13.89
N ASN A 985 26.71 -20.97 -13.25
CA ASN A 985 25.51 -20.92 -12.41
C ASN A 985 25.80 -20.23 -11.06
N ASP A 986 26.93 -20.56 -10.45
CA ASP A 986 27.37 -20.00 -9.16
C ASP A 986 27.66 -18.50 -9.32
N ILE A 987 28.25 -18.10 -10.45
CA ILE A 987 28.43 -16.68 -10.83
C ILE A 987 27.08 -15.95 -10.88
N LEU A 988 26.06 -16.53 -11.51
CA LEU A 988 24.76 -15.89 -11.62
C LEU A 988 24.10 -15.74 -10.24
N GLU A 989 24.13 -16.80 -9.43
CA GLU A 989 23.61 -16.80 -8.06
C GLU A 989 24.34 -15.78 -7.17
N LEU A 990 25.65 -15.66 -7.29
CA LEU A 990 26.45 -14.64 -6.59
C LEU A 990 26.04 -13.22 -6.99
N ARG A 991 25.89 -12.97 -8.30
CA ARG A 991 25.48 -11.66 -8.82
C ARG A 991 24.07 -11.30 -8.35
N LEU A 992 23.15 -12.27 -8.35
CA LEU A 992 21.80 -12.08 -7.82
C LEU A 992 21.84 -11.80 -6.31
N TRP A 993 22.56 -12.61 -5.53
CA TRP A 993 22.73 -12.43 -4.09
C TRP A 993 23.24 -11.04 -3.74
N ALA A 994 24.26 -10.55 -4.46
CA ALA A 994 24.84 -9.23 -4.26
C ALA A 994 23.88 -8.10 -4.69
N SER A 995 23.22 -8.25 -5.84
CA SER A 995 22.30 -7.24 -6.37
C SER A 995 21.06 -7.08 -5.47
N TYR A 996 20.55 -8.17 -4.89
CA TYR A 996 19.44 -8.13 -3.94
C TYR A 996 19.77 -7.44 -2.61
N ARG A 997 21.05 -7.18 -2.32
CA ARG A 997 21.48 -6.45 -1.12
C ARG A 997 21.97 -5.04 -1.44
N GLY A 998 22.66 -4.90 -2.58
CA GLY A 998 23.32 -3.66 -2.97
C GLY A 998 22.63 -2.84 -4.06
N GLN A 999 21.55 -3.30 -4.71
CA GLN A 999 20.83 -2.55 -5.75
C GLN A 999 19.35 -2.37 -5.40
N THR A 1000 18.86 -1.14 -5.55
CA THR A 1000 17.49 -0.80 -5.17
C THR A 1000 16.49 -1.33 -6.20
N LEU A 1001 16.78 -1.15 -7.49
CA LEU A 1001 15.93 -1.65 -8.55
C LEU A 1001 15.76 -3.19 -8.52
N ALA A 1002 16.85 -3.92 -8.35
CA ALA A 1002 16.83 -5.39 -8.26
C ALA A 1002 15.90 -5.87 -7.13
N ARG A 1003 15.98 -5.22 -5.96
CA ARG A 1003 15.11 -5.49 -4.81
C ARG A 1003 13.65 -5.18 -5.10
N THR A 1004 13.38 -4.05 -5.75
CA THR A 1004 12.02 -3.66 -6.11
C THR A 1004 11.39 -4.66 -7.08
N VAL A 1005 12.12 -5.04 -8.13
CA VAL A 1005 11.66 -6.06 -9.10
C VAL A 1005 11.41 -7.39 -8.41
N ARG A 1006 12.32 -7.84 -7.53
CA ARG A 1006 12.12 -9.06 -6.73
C ARG A 1006 10.86 -8.98 -5.85
N GLY A 1007 10.63 -7.83 -5.23
CA GLY A 1007 9.41 -7.55 -4.46
C GLY A 1007 8.13 -7.72 -5.29
N MET A 1008 8.11 -7.20 -6.53
CA MET A 1008 6.97 -7.38 -7.43
C MET A 1008 6.72 -8.85 -7.79
N MET A 1009 7.80 -9.62 -7.99
CA MET A 1009 7.69 -11.06 -8.25
C MET A 1009 7.06 -11.80 -7.07
N TYR A 1010 7.27 -11.36 -5.83
CA TYR A 1010 6.60 -11.93 -4.66
C TYR A 1010 5.10 -11.68 -4.64
N TYR A 1011 4.63 -10.50 -5.07
CA TYR A 1011 3.18 -10.27 -5.20
C TYR A 1011 2.55 -11.26 -6.17
N ARG A 1012 3.20 -11.50 -7.31
CA ARG A 1012 2.73 -12.49 -8.27
C ARG A 1012 2.69 -13.90 -7.67
N LYS A 1013 3.77 -14.35 -7.00
CA LYS A 1013 3.81 -15.65 -6.31
C LYS A 1013 2.68 -15.76 -5.27
N ALA A 1014 2.47 -14.72 -4.48
CA ALA A 1014 1.43 -14.69 -3.44
C ALA A 1014 0.02 -14.78 -4.04
N LEU A 1015 -0.27 -14.05 -5.12
CA LEU A 1015 -1.58 -14.13 -5.79
C LEU A 1015 -1.83 -15.50 -6.40
N MET A 1016 -0.81 -16.15 -6.97
CA MET A 1016 -0.93 -17.52 -7.47
C MET A 1016 -1.25 -18.50 -6.33
N LEU A 1017 -0.56 -18.38 -5.21
CA LEU A 1017 -0.80 -19.21 -4.03
C LEU A 1017 -2.21 -19.00 -3.47
N GLN A 1018 -2.65 -17.75 -3.33
CA GLN A 1018 -3.99 -17.41 -2.87
C GLN A 1018 -5.06 -17.99 -3.80
N THR A 1019 -4.89 -17.83 -5.12
CA THR A 1019 -5.81 -18.39 -6.13
C THR A 1019 -5.88 -19.92 -6.04
N TYR A 1020 -4.73 -20.58 -5.81
CA TYR A 1020 -4.69 -22.03 -5.61
C TYR A 1020 -5.48 -22.46 -4.37
N LEU A 1021 -5.30 -21.75 -3.25
CA LEU A 1021 -6.03 -22.03 -1.99
C LEU A 1021 -7.55 -21.83 -2.14
N GLU A 1022 -7.97 -20.78 -2.85
CA GLU A 1022 -9.38 -20.52 -3.18
C GLU A 1022 -9.98 -21.62 -4.07
N ARG A 1023 -9.25 -22.10 -5.08
CA ARG A 1023 -9.72 -23.13 -6.03
C ARG A 1023 -9.80 -24.55 -5.44
N MET A 1024 -8.97 -24.87 -4.45
CA MET A 1024 -9.08 -26.14 -3.71
C MET A 1024 -10.47 -26.33 -3.06
N HIS A 1025 -11.31 -25.29 -3.02
CA HIS A 1025 -12.70 -25.34 -2.59
C HIS A 1025 -13.70 -25.68 -3.71
N SER A 1026 -13.45 -25.26 -4.97
CA SER A 1026 -14.40 -25.50 -6.08
C SER A 1026 -14.41 -26.94 -6.59
N GLU A 1027 -13.34 -27.70 -6.34
CA GLU A 1027 -13.20 -29.09 -6.83
C GLU A 1027 -13.76 -30.14 -5.87
N GLY A 1028 -14.30 -29.75 -4.71
CA GLY A 1028 -15.11 -30.65 -3.87
C GLY A 1028 -16.38 -31.16 -4.57
N SER A 1029 -16.76 -30.56 -5.70
CA SER A 1029 -17.87 -31.00 -6.56
C SER A 1029 -17.43 -31.61 -7.90
N ARG A 1030 -16.11 -31.69 -8.19
CA ARG A 1030 -15.57 -32.28 -9.43
C ARG A 1030 -14.17 -32.86 -9.20
N ILE A 1031 -14.08 -33.97 -8.48
CA ILE A 1031 -12.96 -34.91 -8.66
C ILE A 1031 -13.33 -35.83 -9.82
N CYS A 1032 -13.01 -35.39 -11.04
CA CYS A 1032 -12.73 -36.19 -12.24
C CYS A 1032 -12.41 -35.23 -13.40
N ILE A 1033 -11.12 -35.14 -13.77
CA ILE A 1033 -10.53 -35.23 -15.13
C ILE A 1033 -9.04 -34.91 -15.03
#